data_AF-A0A0B8T1Y8-F1
#
_entry.id   AF-A0A0B8T1Y8-F1
#
_cell.length_a   1.000
_cell.length_b   1.000
_cell.length_c   1.000
_cell.angle_alpha   90.00
_cell.angle_beta   90.00
_cell.angle_gamma   90.00
#
_symmetry.space_group_name_H-M   'P 1'
#
loop_
_entity.id
_entity.type
_entity.pdbx_description
1 polymer ?
#
loop_
_entity_poly.entity_id
_entity_poly.type
_entity_poly.pdbx_seq_one_letter_code
_entity_poly.pdbx_strand_id
1 'polypeptide(L)'
;MHLFSRILKCMRTRLLLSFLLLLLLNVAHTVKAQRLVEFLDRGLVALKTTEKSTFLSWRLLATDDFEKQFALYRQYAGEQRVRLHEKPLDKGTNFQDTTVDHSKDVTYTLMEVQDGKEIQTDAIVLRAKDPVRSYLEIPLRTPAGYTPGDASVADLDGDGTYEIVLHQTGKTHDNAHNGITDEPIFQAYKLDGTFLWEINLGKNIREGAHYTQFLLYDLDGDGRAELVCKTADGTKDGMGNILGDADADWRDTVMHSPTFGRILEGPEFLTVFDGLTGEALNTVDYLPFRGDLLSWGDTKANRSDRFLAGVAYLDGKNPSIVMTRGYYARTALVAWDFKDKKLQLRWVFDTEKAEHSYAGQGYHNLSIADVDQDGKDEIIFGAMTIDDDGTGLYSTGLGHGDALHVSDLDPDRAGLEVFGIHELKGGRKGIGAALRDARTGEILFQGAIDQDVPRGVAGNIDPEHKGAYMWWKGSTSLYDMKGNEVGIAPKSANFLIWWDGDLSRELLNSNYIEKYKTGVIFKAEGASSINGTKSTPNLSADIFGDWREELILRADDNQSLRIYSTIIPTEHRLYTLMHDPQYRLSIAWQNVAYNQPPHTSYYLGTGMDKPSPPQVEIVHPERVRNAASTRLLLGGRVEDWAANPVVIWNAKKRNDICRTARGKHSDTNDDEAMENAAFVVKELQRLNTL
;
A
#
# COMPACT_ATOMS: atom_id res chain seq x y z
N MET A 1 70.59 27.46 -3.91
CA MET A 1 69.82 26.88 -2.79
C MET A 1 68.42 27.50 -2.60
N HIS A 2 68.22 28.82 -2.70
CA HIS A 2 66.89 29.43 -2.48
C HIS A 2 65.80 29.06 -3.51
N LEU A 3 66.17 28.81 -4.78
CA LEU A 3 65.20 28.45 -5.81
C LEU A 3 64.62 27.03 -5.61
N PHE A 4 65.47 26.08 -5.21
CA PHE A 4 65.07 24.70 -4.91
C PHE A 4 64.11 24.61 -3.71
N SER A 5 64.32 25.44 -2.67
CA SER A 5 63.44 25.50 -1.50
C SER A 5 62.02 26.00 -1.84
N ARG A 6 61.90 26.96 -2.77
CA ARG A 6 60.59 27.47 -3.21
C ARG A 6 59.82 26.46 -4.06
N ILE A 7 60.52 25.72 -4.93
CA ILE A 7 59.91 24.68 -5.77
C ILE A 7 59.40 23.52 -4.89
N LEU A 8 60.18 23.08 -3.90
CA LEU A 8 59.77 22.01 -2.98
C LEU A 8 58.56 22.41 -2.11
N LYS A 9 58.50 23.67 -1.65
CA LYS A 9 57.33 24.20 -0.93
C LYS A 9 56.09 24.21 -1.82
N CYS A 10 56.21 24.70 -3.07
CA CYS A 10 55.10 24.77 -4.00
C CYS A 10 54.57 23.38 -4.41
N MET A 11 55.45 22.38 -4.56
CA MET A 11 55.06 20.99 -4.83
C MET A 11 54.36 20.34 -3.62
N ARG A 12 54.84 20.59 -2.39
CA ARG A 12 54.18 20.10 -1.17
C ARG A 12 52.80 20.72 -0.98
N THR A 13 52.62 22.01 -1.26
CA THR A 13 51.31 22.67 -1.17
C THR A 13 50.32 22.14 -2.21
N ARG A 14 50.80 21.87 -3.44
CA ARG A 14 49.96 21.25 -4.49
C ARG A 14 49.59 19.82 -4.17
N LEU A 15 50.52 18.99 -3.67
CA LEU A 15 50.20 17.63 -3.23
C LEU A 15 49.21 17.63 -2.05
N LEU A 16 49.35 18.55 -1.09
CA LEU A 16 48.41 18.67 0.02
C LEU A 16 47.01 19.07 -0.46
N LEU A 17 46.90 20.04 -1.38
CA LEU A 17 45.61 20.43 -1.96
C LEU A 17 44.98 19.29 -2.76
N SER A 18 45.75 18.55 -3.56
CA SER A 18 45.24 17.40 -4.31
C SER A 18 44.77 16.28 -3.37
N PHE A 19 45.50 16.02 -2.29
CA PHE A 19 45.12 15.02 -1.29
C PHE A 19 43.89 15.45 -0.47
N LEU A 20 43.76 16.75 -0.14
CA LEU A 20 42.58 17.30 0.52
C LEU A 20 41.35 17.28 -0.38
N LEU A 21 41.52 17.54 -1.69
CA LEU A 21 40.45 17.45 -2.68
C LEU A 21 40.00 16.00 -2.90
N LEU A 22 40.93 15.04 -2.92
CA LEU A 22 40.64 13.60 -2.95
C LEU A 22 40.00 13.10 -1.65
N LEU A 23 40.34 13.67 -0.49
CA LEU A 23 39.65 13.40 0.77
C LEU A 23 38.23 13.98 0.76
N LEU A 24 38.05 15.22 0.27
CA LEU A 24 36.73 15.85 0.16
C LEU A 24 35.82 15.15 -0.87
N LEU A 25 36.39 14.61 -1.95
CA LEU A 25 35.68 13.77 -2.93
C LEU A 25 35.33 12.38 -2.39
N ASN A 26 36.05 11.86 -1.38
CA ASN A 26 35.71 10.59 -0.70
C ASN A 26 34.85 10.78 0.56
N VAL A 27 34.75 12.01 1.10
CA VAL A 27 33.91 12.35 2.27
C VAL A 27 32.53 12.87 1.84
N ALA A 28 32.30 13.08 0.55
CA ALA A 28 30.95 13.10 -0.02
C ALA A 28 30.40 11.66 -0.11
N HIS A 29 30.39 10.92 1.00
CA HIS A 29 29.25 10.04 1.23
C HIS A 29 28.08 11.00 1.36
N THR A 30 27.31 11.15 0.29
CA THR A 30 25.92 11.57 0.43
C THR A 30 25.37 10.63 1.50
N VAL A 31 25.14 11.18 2.69
CA VAL A 31 24.41 10.48 3.74
C VAL A 31 23.00 10.40 3.19
N LYS A 32 22.75 9.39 2.34
CA LYS A 32 21.39 9.06 1.92
C LYS A 32 20.65 8.70 3.20
N ALA A 33 19.60 9.45 3.50
CA ALA A 33 18.71 9.08 4.58
C ALA A 33 18.15 7.68 4.26
N GLN A 34 18.24 6.76 5.23
CA GLN A 34 17.69 5.41 5.07
C GLN A 34 16.23 5.47 5.48
N ARG A 35 15.34 5.23 4.52
CA ARG A 35 13.89 5.20 4.75
C ARG A 35 13.56 4.05 5.70
N LEU A 36 12.75 4.36 6.71
CA LEU A 36 12.19 3.35 7.61
C LEU A 36 11.12 2.56 6.87
N VAL A 37 11.29 1.26 6.69
CA VAL A 37 10.27 0.40 6.07
C VAL A 37 9.84 -0.71 7.02
N GLU A 38 8.70 -1.33 6.72
CA GLU A 38 8.08 -2.36 7.53
C GLU A 38 9.01 -3.55 7.77
N PHE A 39 8.93 -4.14 8.96
CA PHE A 39 9.39 -5.51 9.15
C PHE A 39 8.43 -6.45 8.43
N LEU A 40 8.97 -7.28 7.54
CA LEU A 40 8.21 -8.31 6.85
C LEU A 40 8.80 -9.69 7.16
N ASP A 41 7.91 -10.64 7.38
CA ASP A 41 8.27 -12.05 7.46
C ASP A 41 8.60 -12.60 6.06
N ARG A 42 8.81 -13.91 5.95
CA ARG A 42 9.13 -14.53 4.66
C ARG A 42 7.94 -14.58 3.71
N GLY A 43 6.73 -14.28 4.16
CA GLY A 43 5.52 -14.35 3.35
C GLY A 43 5.38 -15.69 2.64
N LEU A 44 5.79 -16.80 3.28
CA LEU A 44 5.76 -18.10 2.63
C LEU A 44 4.32 -18.49 2.30
N VAL A 45 4.01 -18.57 1.01
CA VAL A 45 2.71 -19.03 0.53
C VAL A 45 2.87 -20.37 -0.16
N ALA A 46 1.87 -21.24 0.00
CA ALA A 46 1.77 -22.51 -0.69
C ALA A 46 0.37 -22.66 -1.28
N LEU A 47 0.27 -22.86 -2.60
CA LEU A 47 -1.01 -22.99 -3.30
C LEU A 47 -1.12 -24.36 -3.96
N LYS A 48 -2.25 -25.04 -3.74
CA LYS A 48 -2.59 -26.28 -4.45
C LYS A 48 -2.95 -25.93 -5.90
N THR A 49 -1.99 -26.15 -6.79
CA THR A 49 -2.13 -25.89 -8.23
C THR A 49 -2.91 -26.98 -8.95
N THR A 50 -2.71 -28.23 -8.54
CA THR A 50 -3.47 -29.41 -8.99
C THR A 50 -3.61 -30.38 -7.81
N GLU A 51 -4.35 -31.47 -8.00
CA GLU A 51 -4.45 -32.59 -7.04
C GLU A 51 -3.08 -33.25 -6.70
N LYS A 52 -2.03 -32.95 -7.47
CA LYS A 52 -0.70 -33.57 -7.34
C LYS A 52 0.43 -32.55 -7.31
N SER A 53 0.12 -31.26 -7.19
CA SER A 53 1.17 -30.25 -7.22
C SER A 53 0.86 -29.03 -6.36
N THR A 54 1.88 -28.59 -5.62
CA THR A 54 1.86 -27.35 -4.83
C THR A 54 2.90 -26.39 -5.39
N PHE A 55 2.50 -25.15 -5.62
CA PHE A 55 3.42 -24.05 -5.90
C PHE A 55 3.72 -23.31 -4.61
N LEU A 56 4.98 -22.99 -4.37
CA LEU A 56 5.44 -22.23 -3.21
C LEU A 56 6.20 -21.00 -3.67
N SER A 57 6.04 -19.89 -2.97
CA SER A 57 6.85 -18.69 -3.14
C SER A 57 7.05 -17.98 -1.80
N TRP A 58 8.11 -17.18 -1.69
CA TRP A 58 8.48 -16.44 -0.49
C TRP A 58 9.32 -15.20 -0.84
N ARG A 59 9.43 -14.27 0.11
CA ARG A 59 10.09 -12.98 -0.09
C ARG A 59 11.60 -13.13 -0.02
N LEU A 60 12.27 -12.42 -0.92
CA LEU A 60 13.64 -11.95 -0.68
C LEU A 60 13.54 -10.58 0.00
N LEU A 61 14.07 -10.45 1.21
CA LEU A 61 13.92 -9.24 2.02
C LEU A 61 15.10 -8.29 1.75
N ALA A 62 14.92 -6.98 1.99
CA ALA A 62 15.98 -6.00 1.78
C ALA A 62 17.22 -6.23 2.65
N THR A 63 17.05 -6.96 3.76
CA THR A 63 18.10 -7.39 4.68
C THR A 63 18.88 -8.62 4.21
N ASP A 64 18.44 -9.27 3.12
CA ASP A 64 19.16 -10.39 2.53
C ASP A 64 20.19 -9.94 1.51
N ASP A 65 21.30 -10.67 1.46
CA ASP A 65 22.14 -10.69 0.28
C ASP A 65 21.31 -11.17 -0.93
N PHE A 66 21.49 -10.54 -2.09
CA PHE A 66 20.72 -10.93 -3.29
C PHE A 66 20.89 -12.42 -3.66
N GLU A 67 22.07 -12.99 -3.38
CA GLU A 67 22.40 -14.40 -3.64
C GLU A 67 22.01 -15.34 -2.48
N LYS A 68 21.20 -14.87 -1.52
CA LYS A 68 20.71 -15.67 -0.39
C LYS A 68 20.16 -17.01 -0.88
N GLN A 69 20.63 -18.08 -0.27
CA GLN A 69 20.22 -19.43 -0.64
C GLN A 69 19.13 -19.95 0.31
N PHE A 70 18.21 -20.73 -0.24
CA PHE A 70 17.11 -21.31 0.53
C PHE A 70 17.05 -22.84 0.38
N ALA A 71 16.51 -23.51 1.39
CA ALA A 71 16.14 -24.91 1.30
C ALA A 71 14.67 -25.12 1.66
N LEU A 72 14.02 -26.06 0.97
CA LEU A 72 12.62 -26.40 1.20
C LEU A 72 12.51 -27.85 1.61
N TYR A 73 11.68 -28.07 2.62
CA TYR A 73 11.36 -29.37 3.14
C TYR A 73 9.86 -29.60 3.14
N ARG A 74 9.46 -30.86 2.95
CA ARG A 74 8.10 -31.33 3.09
C ARG A 74 8.01 -32.38 4.19
N GLN A 75 6.96 -32.33 4.98
CA GLN A 75 6.67 -33.31 6.02
C GLN A 75 5.17 -33.63 6.06
N TYR A 76 4.84 -34.91 6.21
CA TYR A 76 3.48 -35.36 6.58
C TYR A 76 3.45 -35.72 8.06
N ALA A 77 2.27 -35.67 8.67
CA ALA A 77 2.10 -36.01 10.08
C ALA A 77 2.63 -37.43 10.39
N GLY A 78 3.57 -37.53 11.33
CA GLY A 78 4.20 -38.80 11.74
C GLY A 78 5.27 -39.34 10.79
N GLU A 79 5.57 -38.64 9.68
CA GLU A 79 6.60 -39.01 8.72
C GLU A 79 7.87 -38.16 8.91
N GLN A 80 8.99 -38.67 8.37
CA GLN A 80 10.26 -37.93 8.37
C GLN A 80 10.18 -36.75 7.41
N ARG A 81 10.82 -35.64 7.79
CA ARG A 81 10.94 -34.46 6.94
C ARG A 81 11.88 -34.74 5.77
N VAL A 82 11.45 -34.45 4.55
CA VAL A 82 12.19 -34.73 3.30
C VAL A 82 12.54 -33.42 2.60
N ARG A 83 13.80 -33.26 2.17
CA ARG A 83 14.25 -32.13 1.36
C ARG A 83 13.73 -32.27 -0.07
N LEU A 84 13.22 -31.19 -0.67
CA LEU A 84 12.58 -31.23 -1.99
C LEU A 84 13.56 -31.09 -3.17
N HIS A 85 14.83 -30.80 -2.90
CA HIS A 85 15.87 -30.56 -3.90
C HIS A 85 17.25 -30.99 -3.40
N GLU A 86 18.21 -31.18 -4.30
CA GLU A 86 19.57 -31.60 -3.96
C GLU A 86 20.49 -30.42 -3.61
N LYS A 87 20.34 -29.28 -4.29
CA LYS A 87 21.16 -28.08 -4.11
C LYS A 87 20.28 -26.95 -3.57
N PRO A 88 20.83 -26.07 -2.71
CA PRO A 88 20.11 -24.87 -2.27
C PRO A 88 19.55 -24.08 -3.46
N LEU A 89 18.37 -23.49 -3.27
CA LEU A 89 17.68 -22.68 -4.26
C LEU A 89 18.34 -21.30 -4.33
N ASP A 90 18.92 -21.00 -5.48
CA ASP A 90 19.66 -19.78 -5.80
C ASP A 90 19.05 -19.00 -6.97
N LYS A 91 18.02 -19.54 -7.64
CA LYS A 91 17.20 -18.87 -8.65
C LYS A 91 15.80 -18.62 -8.12
N GLY A 92 15.22 -17.47 -8.48
CA GLY A 92 13.93 -17.01 -7.95
C GLY A 92 13.82 -17.11 -6.43
N THR A 93 12.60 -17.00 -5.94
CA THR A 93 12.20 -17.37 -4.58
C THR A 93 10.86 -18.12 -4.63
N ASN A 94 10.80 -19.12 -5.51
CA ASN A 94 9.66 -20.01 -5.70
C ASN A 94 10.09 -21.47 -5.95
N PHE A 95 9.13 -22.38 -5.83
CA PHE A 95 9.34 -23.81 -6.07
C PHE A 95 8.02 -24.52 -6.41
N GLN A 96 8.07 -25.45 -7.37
CA GLN A 96 6.93 -26.32 -7.70
C GLN A 96 7.20 -27.74 -7.18
N ASP A 97 6.46 -28.16 -6.14
CA ASP A 97 6.46 -29.56 -5.70
C ASP A 97 5.40 -30.35 -6.48
N THR A 98 5.86 -31.27 -7.34
CA THR A 98 5.02 -32.19 -8.13
C THR A 98 4.93 -33.60 -7.54
N THR A 99 5.50 -33.80 -6.36
CA THR A 99 5.61 -35.10 -5.69
C THR A 99 4.79 -35.18 -4.40
N VAL A 100 3.98 -34.16 -4.14
CA VAL A 100 3.13 -34.05 -2.95
C VAL A 100 1.92 -34.98 -3.04
N ASP A 101 1.55 -35.56 -1.91
CA ASP A 101 0.34 -36.35 -1.68
C ASP A 101 -0.67 -35.49 -0.90
N HIS A 102 -1.61 -34.87 -1.61
CA HIS A 102 -2.67 -34.05 -1.01
C HIS A 102 -3.76 -34.84 -0.29
N SER A 103 -3.67 -36.18 -0.23
CA SER A 103 -4.59 -36.97 0.60
C SER A 103 -4.31 -36.83 2.11
N LYS A 104 -3.18 -36.20 2.46
CA LYS A 104 -2.74 -35.96 3.84
C LYS A 104 -2.50 -34.47 4.06
N ASP A 105 -2.58 -34.05 5.33
CA ASP A 105 -2.06 -32.75 5.74
C ASP A 105 -0.54 -32.74 5.54
N VAL A 106 -0.04 -31.67 4.93
CA VAL A 106 1.38 -31.50 4.56
C VAL A 106 1.89 -30.18 5.11
N THR A 107 3.06 -30.24 5.75
CA THR A 107 3.81 -29.07 6.21
C THR A 107 4.99 -28.83 5.27
N TYR A 108 5.11 -27.61 4.77
CA TYR A 108 6.32 -27.13 4.11
C TYR A 108 7.11 -26.27 5.06
N THR A 109 8.43 -26.44 5.07
CA THR A 109 9.34 -25.67 5.92
C THR A 109 10.38 -24.99 5.03
N LEU A 110 10.46 -23.67 5.14
CA LEU A 110 11.47 -22.85 4.48
C LEU A 110 12.66 -22.67 5.42
N MET A 111 13.84 -22.92 4.87
CA MET A 111 15.12 -22.75 5.54
C MET A 111 15.94 -21.72 4.78
N GLU A 112 16.58 -20.82 5.51
CA GLU A 112 17.69 -20.02 4.99
C GLU A 112 18.99 -20.80 5.10
N VAL A 113 19.86 -20.66 4.10
CA VAL A 113 21.22 -21.19 4.16
C VAL A 113 22.17 -20.04 4.51
N GLN A 114 22.80 -20.13 5.68
CA GLN A 114 23.78 -19.17 6.18
C GLN A 114 25.04 -19.90 6.64
N ASP A 115 26.20 -19.54 6.07
CA ASP A 115 27.50 -20.17 6.37
C ASP A 115 27.47 -21.72 6.28
N GLY A 116 26.74 -22.24 5.29
CA GLY A 116 26.56 -23.68 5.07
C GLY A 116 25.63 -24.38 6.08
N LYS A 117 24.96 -23.64 6.97
CA LYS A 117 23.95 -24.14 7.91
C LYS A 117 22.56 -23.74 7.44
N GLU A 118 21.60 -24.65 7.61
CA GLU A 118 20.19 -24.40 7.32
C GLU A 118 19.46 -23.98 8.59
N ILE A 119 18.86 -22.79 8.56
CA ILE A 119 18.13 -22.19 9.68
C ILE A 119 16.66 -22.07 9.26
N GLN A 120 15.76 -22.70 10.01
CA GLN A 120 14.33 -22.60 9.73
C GLN A 120 13.87 -21.15 9.92
N THR A 121 13.26 -20.59 8.88
CA THR A 121 12.75 -19.22 8.90
C THR A 121 11.23 -19.14 8.80
N ASP A 122 10.59 -20.15 8.23
CA ASP A 122 9.12 -20.14 8.05
C ASP A 122 8.59 -21.57 7.86
N ALA A 123 7.31 -21.78 8.11
CA ALA A 123 6.60 -23.02 7.81
C ALA A 123 5.10 -22.77 7.56
N ILE A 124 4.55 -23.48 6.57
CA ILE A 124 3.13 -23.42 6.22
C ILE A 124 2.52 -24.82 6.15
N VAL A 125 1.27 -24.95 6.61
CA VAL A 125 0.51 -26.21 6.57
C VAL A 125 -0.59 -26.11 5.52
N LEU A 126 -0.60 -27.04 4.56
CA LEU A 126 -1.74 -27.29 3.68
C LEU A 126 -2.48 -28.52 4.18
N ARG A 127 -3.78 -28.37 4.45
CA ARG A 127 -4.63 -29.47 4.89
C ARG A 127 -5.09 -30.28 3.69
N ALA A 128 -5.31 -31.58 3.87
CA ALA A 128 -5.82 -32.47 2.82
C ALA A 128 -7.12 -31.93 2.21
N LYS A 129 -7.98 -31.36 3.05
CA LYS A 129 -9.28 -30.80 2.67
C LYS A 129 -9.24 -29.43 1.99
N ASP A 130 -8.09 -28.75 1.97
CA ASP A 130 -8.00 -27.43 1.32
C ASP A 130 -8.22 -27.58 -0.19
N PRO A 131 -8.99 -26.68 -0.83
CA PRO A 131 -9.34 -26.81 -2.25
C PRO A 131 -8.13 -26.58 -3.16
N VAL A 132 -8.19 -27.18 -4.36
CA VAL A 132 -7.32 -26.81 -5.48
C VAL A 132 -7.82 -25.48 -6.05
N ARG A 133 -7.07 -24.40 -5.79
CA ARG A 133 -7.34 -23.06 -6.31
C ARG A 133 -6.10 -22.18 -6.22
N SER A 134 -6.04 -21.16 -7.08
CA SER A 134 -4.95 -20.17 -7.13
C SER A 134 -5.24 -18.92 -6.31
N TYR A 135 -6.09 -19.02 -5.28
CA TYR A 135 -6.42 -17.88 -4.42
C TYR A 135 -6.67 -18.26 -2.97
N LEU A 136 -6.33 -17.33 -2.08
CA LEU A 136 -6.82 -17.28 -0.70
C LEU A 136 -8.18 -16.59 -0.69
N GLU A 137 -9.08 -17.03 0.18
CA GLU A 137 -10.44 -16.48 0.27
C GLU A 137 -10.70 -16.03 1.70
N ILE A 138 -10.99 -14.75 1.86
CA ILE A 138 -11.23 -14.10 3.15
C ILE A 138 -12.74 -13.85 3.26
N PRO A 139 -13.46 -14.53 4.17
CA PRO A 139 -14.87 -14.26 4.40
C PRO A 139 -15.05 -12.85 5.00
N LEU A 140 -16.03 -12.11 4.48
CA LEU A 140 -16.30 -10.74 4.89
C LEU A 140 -17.58 -10.63 5.71
N ARG A 141 -17.66 -9.57 6.52
CA ARG A 141 -18.88 -9.10 7.19
C ARG A 141 -19.53 -7.95 6.42
N THR A 142 -19.73 -8.13 5.12
CA THR A 142 -20.30 -7.10 4.25
C THR A 142 -21.71 -6.72 4.70
N PRO A 143 -21.97 -5.44 5.04
CA PRO A 143 -23.30 -5.00 5.44
C PRO A 143 -24.32 -5.11 4.30
N ALA A 144 -25.61 -5.25 4.64
CA ALA A 144 -26.66 -5.33 3.63
C ALA A 144 -26.73 -4.01 2.81
N GLY A 145 -26.70 -4.12 1.48
CA GLY A 145 -26.68 -2.96 0.58
C GLY A 145 -25.29 -2.43 0.24
N TYR A 146 -24.22 -3.03 0.80
CA TYR A 146 -22.84 -2.64 0.55
C TYR A 146 -22.12 -3.63 -0.37
N THR A 147 -21.04 -3.14 -0.99
CA THR A 147 -20.10 -3.93 -1.79
C THR A 147 -18.67 -3.66 -1.30
N PRO A 148 -17.80 -4.68 -1.22
CA PRO A 148 -16.37 -4.50 -0.97
C PRO A 148 -15.73 -3.60 -2.03
N GLY A 149 -15.30 -2.41 -1.65
CA GLY A 149 -14.67 -1.40 -2.49
C GLY A 149 -13.15 -1.40 -2.37
N ASP A 150 -12.54 -0.22 -2.46
CA ASP A 150 -11.08 -0.09 -2.42
C ASP A 150 -10.48 -0.68 -1.13
N ALA A 151 -9.28 -1.24 -1.23
CA ALA A 151 -8.56 -1.81 -0.11
C ALA A 151 -7.12 -1.26 -0.04
N SER A 152 -6.51 -1.37 1.14
CA SER A 152 -5.08 -1.16 1.36
C SER A 152 -4.55 -2.22 2.33
N VAL A 153 -3.23 -2.31 2.46
CA VAL A 153 -2.54 -3.30 3.30
C VAL A 153 -1.42 -2.66 4.11
N ALA A 154 -1.26 -3.12 5.34
CA ALA A 154 -0.13 -2.85 6.22
C ALA A 154 -0.14 -3.86 7.38
N ASP A 155 0.98 -3.99 8.08
CA ASP A 155 1.10 -4.83 9.27
C ASP A 155 0.52 -4.07 10.47
N LEU A 156 -0.63 -4.50 10.99
CA LEU A 156 -1.37 -3.79 12.03
C LEU A 156 -0.98 -4.26 13.44
N ASP A 157 -0.31 -5.40 13.59
CA ASP A 157 0.05 -5.95 14.90
C ASP A 157 1.53 -6.25 15.12
N GLY A 158 2.36 -6.03 14.10
CA GLY A 158 3.82 -6.08 14.14
C GLY A 158 4.36 -7.50 13.99
N ASP A 159 3.60 -8.42 13.37
CA ASP A 159 4.00 -9.81 13.18
C ASP A 159 4.76 -10.07 11.87
N GLY A 160 4.83 -9.08 10.98
CA GLY A 160 5.48 -9.13 9.67
C GLY A 160 4.58 -9.63 8.53
N THR A 161 3.30 -9.89 8.81
CA THR A 161 2.27 -10.21 7.81
C THR A 161 1.36 -9.00 7.59
N TYR A 162 0.86 -8.84 6.37
CA TYR A 162 -0.10 -7.79 6.08
C TYR A 162 -1.53 -8.18 6.49
N GLU A 163 -2.21 -7.25 7.16
CA GLU A 163 -3.68 -7.22 7.20
C GLU A 163 -4.24 -6.43 6.02
N ILE A 164 -5.52 -6.64 5.74
CA ILE A 164 -6.28 -5.87 4.76
C ILE A 164 -7.25 -4.95 5.48
N VAL A 165 -7.19 -3.66 5.17
CA VAL A 165 -8.28 -2.73 5.46
C VAL A 165 -9.10 -2.51 4.20
N LEU A 166 -10.39 -2.82 4.29
CA LEU A 166 -11.35 -2.78 3.20
C LEU A 166 -12.37 -1.67 3.43
N HIS A 167 -12.57 -0.82 2.43
CA HIS A 167 -13.68 0.13 2.37
C HIS A 167 -14.94 -0.58 1.86
N GLN A 168 -15.91 -0.83 2.72
CA GLN A 168 -17.24 -1.28 2.33
C GLN A 168 -18.05 -0.09 1.82
N THR A 169 -18.42 -0.12 0.54
CA THR A 169 -19.11 1.01 -0.12
C THR A 169 -20.60 0.70 -0.30
N GLY A 170 -21.47 1.56 0.20
CA GLY A 170 -22.92 1.48 -0.04
C GLY A 170 -23.34 2.25 -1.30
N LYS A 171 -24.48 2.93 -1.24
CA LYS A 171 -24.90 3.88 -2.28
C LYS A 171 -23.95 5.09 -2.32
N THR A 172 -23.27 5.26 -3.44
CA THR A 172 -22.26 6.31 -3.66
C THR A 172 -22.73 7.39 -4.66
N HIS A 173 -22.07 8.55 -4.66
CA HIS A 173 -22.27 9.59 -5.67
C HIS A 173 -20.95 10.25 -6.10
N ASP A 174 -20.74 10.47 -7.40
CA ASP A 174 -19.72 11.44 -7.86
C ASP A 174 -20.09 12.86 -7.38
N ASN A 175 -19.09 13.73 -7.19
CA ASN A 175 -19.27 15.11 -6.75
C ASN A 175 -20.17 15.94 -7.66
N ALA A 176 -20.32 15.58 -8.94
CA ALA A 176 -21.26 16.25 -9.85
C ALA A 176 -22.74 15.88 -9.58
N HIS A 177 -23.01 14.79 -8.87
CA HIS A 177 -24.36 14.27 -8.64
C HIS A 177 -24.90 14.59 -7.24
N ASN A 178 -26.19 14.89 -7.17
CA ASN A 178 -26.92 15.08 -5.92
C ASN A 178 -27.54 13.76 -5.44
N GLY A 179 -27.81 13.70 -4.14
CA GLY A 179 -28.43 12.55 -3.48
C GLY A 179 -27.73 12.18 -2.17
N ILE A 180 -28.52 11.66 -1.24
CA ILE A 180 -28.04 11.05 0.01
C ILE A 180 -27.31 9.75 -0.33
N THR A 181 -26.13 9.59 0.27
CA THR A 181 -25.31 8.37 0.23
C THR A 181 -25.50 7.56 1.50
N ASP A 182 -25.08 6.30 1.44
CA ASP A 182 -24.87 5.51 2.66
C ASP A 182 -23.58 5.97 3.38
N GLU A 183 -23.37 5.48 4.60
CA GLU A 183 -22.23 5.85 5.44
C GLU A 183 -20.98 5.05 5.03
N PRO A 184 -19.79 5.64 4.89
CA PRO A 184 -18.57 4.89 4.59
C PRO A 184 -18.15 4.00 5.76
N ILE A 185 -17.85 2.74 5.48
CA ILE A 185 -17.46 1.75 6.49
C ILE A 185 -16.10 1.15 6.14
N PHE A 186 -15.19 1.09 7.11
CA PHE A 186 -13.92 0.37 7.02
C PHE A 186 -13.94 -0.87 7.88
N GLN A 187 -13.39 -1.96 7.37
CA GLN A 187 -13.22 -3.21 8.12
C GLN A 187 -11.80 -3.74 7.95
N ALA A 188 -11.19 -4.20 9.03
CA ALA A 188 -9.85 -4.81 9.01
C ALA A 188 -9.91 -6.33 9.19
N TYR A 189 -9.10 -7.05 8.41
CA TYR A 189 -9.03 -8.51 8.41
C TYR A 189 -7.57 -9.00 8.33
N LYS A 190 -7.24 -10.03 9.11
CA LYS A 190 -6.06 -10.88 8.84
C LYS A 190 -6.28 -11.76 7.61
N LEU A 191 -5.20 -12.23 7.01
CA LEU A 191 -5.24 -13.12 5.83
C LEU A 191 -5.95 -14.47 6.09
N ASP A 192 -6.04 -14.89 7.36
CA ASP A 192 -6.76 -16.11 7.76
C ASP A 192 -8.30 -15.92 7.88
N GLY A 193 -8.80 -14.70 7.65
CA GLY A 193 -10.22 -14.36 7.77
C GLY A 193 -10.64 -13.81 9.13
N THR A 194 -9.71 -13.65 10.07
CA THR A 194 -10.00 -13.04 11.37
C THR A 194 -10.37 -11.57 11.18
N PHE A 195 -11.63 -11.24 11.49
CA PHE A 195 -12.10 -9.86 11.58
C PHE A 195 -11.53 -9.19 12.83
N LEU A 196 -10.92 -8.02 12.67
CA LEU A 196 -10.35 -7.23 13.76
C LEU A 196 -11.35 -6.19 14.27
N TRP A 197 -11.74 -5.22 13.43
CA TRP A 197 -12.60 -4.10 13.81
C TRP A 197 -13.36 -3.52 12.61
N GLU A 198 -14.33 -2.65 12.92
CA GLU A 198 -15.09 -1.85 11.95
C GLU A 198 -15.14 -0.39 12.40
N ILE A 199 -14.76 0.53 11.51
CA ILE A 199 -14.96 1.99 11.68
C ILE A 199 -16.10 2.40 10.76
N ASN A 200 -17.05 3.18 11.27
CA ASN A 200 -18.11 3.80 10.47
C ASN A 200 -17.93 5.31 10.49
N LEU A 201 -17.64 5.92 9.34
CA LEU A 201 -17.42 7.37 9.25
C LEU A 201 -18.68 8.21 9.48
N GLY A 202 -19.85 7.58 9.41
CA GLY A 202 -21.13 8.20 9.72
C GLY A 202 -21.64 9.11 8.61
N LYS A 203 -22.89 9.55 8.78
CA LYS A 203 -23.65 10.36 7.80
C LYS A 203 -22.98 11.65 7.34
N ASN A 204 -22.05 12.20 8.11
CA ASN A 204 -21.40 13.49 7.83
C ASN A 204 -20.17 13.34 6.91
N ILE A 205 -19.82 12.12 6.51
CA ILE A 205 -18.91 11.84 5.40
C ILE A 205 -19.72 11.27 4.23
N ARG A 206 -19.59 11.89 3.07
CA ARG A 206 -20.29 11.47 1.84
C ARG A 206 -19.54 10.31 1.20
N GLU A 207 -20.28 9.33 0.66
CA GLU A 207 -19.67 8.16 0.02
C GLU A 207 -19.45 8.37 -1.49
N GLY A 208 -18.26 7.99 -1.97
CA GLY A 208 -17.84 8.09 -3.36
C GLY A 208 -16.33 8.26 -3.52
N ALA A 209 -15.83 7.99 -4.73
CA ALA A 209 -14.39 7.90 -5.02
C ALA A 209 -13.57 9.12 -4.56
N HIS A 210 -14.11 10.33 -4.64
CA HIS A 210 -13.34 11.56 -4.37
C HIS A 210 -13.48 12.09 -2.94
N TYR A 211 -14.20 11.40 -2.06
CA TYR A 211 -14.39 11.83 -0.67
C TYR A 211 -13.33 11.21 0.23
N THR A 212 -13.56 9.98 0.71
CA THR A 212 -12.69 9.35 1.68
C THR A 212 -11.43 8.81 1.02
N GLN A 213 -10.32 9.49 1.29
CA GLN A 213 -8.98 9.02 0.96
C GLN A 213 -8.37 8.53 2.27
N PHE A 214 -8.19 7.22 2.39
CA PHE A 214 -7.59 6.59 3.58
C PHE A 214 -6.17 6.13 3.26
N LEU A 215 -5.27 6.28 4.21
CA LEU A 215 -3.89 5.80 4.12
C LEU A 215 -3.65 4.80 5.24
N LEU A 216 -2.87 3.76 4.95
CA LEU A 216 -2.51 2.70 5.89
C LEU A 216 -0.98 2.54 5.90
N TYR A 217 -0.35 2.90 7.02
CA TYR A 217 1.11 2.97 7.15
C TYR A 217 1.54 3.04 8.62
N ASP A 218 2.74 2.57 8.95
CA ASP A 218 3.40 2.83 10.25
C ASP A 218 3.92 4.27 10.27
N LEU A 219 3.11 5.19 10.80
CA LEU A 219 3.34 6.63 10.67
C LEU A 219 4.28 7.18 11.76
N ASP A 220 4.36 6.52 12.92
CA ASP A 220 5.25 6.92 14.02
C ASP A 220 6.50 6.03 14.20
N GLY A 221 6.61 4.95 13.42
CA GLY A 221 7.76 4.06 13.39
C GLY A 221 7.80 3.07 14.57
N ASP A 222 6.64 2.70 15.14
CA ASP A 222 6.55 1.72 16.24
C ASP A 222 6.58 0.25 15.77
N GLY A 223 6.53 0.03 14.44
CA GLY A 223 6.48 -1.28 13.80
C GLY A 223 5.06 -1.82 13.60
N ARG A 224 4.03 -1.00 13.79
CA ARG A 224 2.62 -1.30 13.49
C ARG A 224 2.01 -0.13 12.74
N ALA A 225 1.14 -0.42 11.80
CA ALA A 225 0.52 0.61 10.99
C ALA A 225 -0.70 1.23 11.66
N GLU A 226 -0.95 2.50 11.34
CA GLU A 226 -2.17 3.23 11.62
C GLU A 226 -2.99 3.43 10.34
N LEU A 227 -4.29 3.65 10.52
CA LEU A 227 -5.15 4.21 9.48
C LEU A 227 -5.30 5.72 9.70
N VAL A 228 -5.16 6.52 8.65
CA VAL A 228 -5.49 7.96 8.70
C VAL A 228 -6.44 8.34 7.57
N CYS A 229 -7.49 9.07 7.91
CA CYS A 229 -8.44 9.60 6.92
C CYS A 229 -9.22 10.82 7.44
N LYS A 230 -9.93 11.48 6.53
CA LYS A 230 -10.87 12.56 6.88
C LYS A 230 -12.10 11.98 7.60
N THR A 231 -12.46 12.58 8.73
CA THR A 231 -13.60 12.20 9.56
C THR A 231 -14.48 13.41 9.89
N ALA A 232 -15.59 13.20 10.58
CA ALA A 232 -16.54 14.25 10.96
C ALA A 232 -17.24 13.90 12.28
N ASP A 233 -18.09 14.81 12.75
CA ASP A 233 -19.04 14.53 13.82
C ASP A 233 -19.84 13.25 13.52
N GLY A 234 -19.94 12.36 14.50
CA GLY A 234 -20.68 11.10 14.38
C GLY A 234 -19.88 9.94 13.80
N THR A 235 -18.61 10.15 13.40
CA THR A 235 -17.71 9.03 13.09
C THR A 235 -17.55 8.14 14.32
N LYS A 236 -17.75 6.83 14.14
CA LYS A 236 -17.63 5.81 15.17
C LYS A 236 -16.39 4.95 14.91
N ASP A 237 -15.48 4.92 15.88
CA ASP A 237 -14.22 4.18 15.81
C ASP A 237 -14.42 2.67 16.06
N GLY A 238 -13.34 1.89 15.93
CA GLY A 238 -13.33 0.43 16.08
C GLY A 238 -13.67 -0.06 17.50
N MET A 239 -13.51 0.80 18.51
CA MET A 239 -13.89 0.55 19.90
C MET A 239 -15.33 0.99 20.21
N GLY A 240 -15.97 1.68 19.27
CA GLY A 240 -17.32 2.19 19.35
C GLY A 240 -17.45 3.58 19.96
N ASN A 241 -16.34 4.29 20.18
CA ASN A 241 -16.35 5.69 20.58
C ASN A 241 -16.81 6.56 19.39
N ILE A 242 -17.47 7.67 19.70
CA ILE A 242 -17.98 8.60 18.68
C ILE A 242 -17.15 9.89 18.74
N LEU A 243 -16.66 10.33 17.59
CA LEU A 243 -15.97 11.61 17.42
C LEU A 243 -16.98 12.75 17.33
N GLY A 244 -16.70 13.84 18.05
CA GLY A 244 -17.49 15.06 17.99
C GLY A 244 -18.93 14.89 18.50
N ASP A 245 -19.88 15.52 17.81
CA ASP A 245 -21.31 15.45 18.15
C ASP A 245 -22.00 14.25 17.48
N ALA A 246 -22.43 13.28 18.28
CA ALA A 246 -23.11 12.08 17.80
C ALA A 246 -24.46 12.33 17.11
N ASP A 247 -25.13 13.44 17.44
CA ASP A 247 -26.47 13.76 16.94
C ASP A 247 -26.43 14.71 15.73
N ALA A 248 -25.27 15.27 15.40
CA ALA A 248 -25.13 16.22 14.30
C ALA A 248 -25.49 15.59 12.95
N ASP A 249 -26.24 16.33 12.14
CA ASP A 249 -26.56 16.01 10.75
C ASP A 249 -26.32 17.25 9.89
N TRP A 250 -25.12 17.30 9.30
CA TRP A 250 -24.67 18.41 8.46
C TRP A 250 -25.02 18.22 6.99
N ARG A 251 -25.80 17.18 6.66
CA ARG A 251 -26.25 16.92 5.29
C ARG A 251 -27.35 17.90 4.90
N ASP A 252 -27.27 18.38 3.67
CA ASP A 252 -28.40 19.05 3.03
C ASP A 252 -29.50 18.02 2.71
N THR A 253 -30.53 17.97 3.54
CA THR A 253 -31.63 17.00 3.41
C THR A 253 -32.81 17.52 2.59
N VAL A 254 -32.73 18.74 2.04
CA VAL A 254 -33.81 19.34 1.25
C VAL A 254 -33.79 18.78 -0.17
N MET A 255 -34.73 17.90 -0.52
CA MET A 255 -34.73 17.17 -1.82
C MET A 255 -34.61 18.03 -3.08
N HIS A 256 -35.09 19.28 -3.05
CA HIS A 256 -35.03 20.19 -4.20
C HIS A 256 -33.84 21.17 -4.14
N SER A 257 -32.99 21.05 -3.12
CA SER A 257 -31.79 21.86 -3.01
C SER A 257 -30.80 21.51 -4.12
N PRO A 258 -30.11 22.50 -4.72
CA PRO A 258 -29.03 22.26 -5.67
C PRO A 258 -27.85 21.47 -5.07
N THR A 259 -27.79 21.32 -3.74
CA THR A 259 -26.74 20.63 -3.00
C THR A 259 -27.26 19.43 -2.18
N PHE A 260 -28.48 18.94 -2.49
CA PHE A 260 -29.09 17.81 -1.79
C PHE A 260 -28.13 16.62 -1.60
N GLY A 261 -27.96 16.22 -0.34
CA GLY A 261 -27.11 15.13 0.13
C GLY A 261 -25.63 15.45 0.31
N ARG A 262 -25.24 16.73 0.21
CA ARG A 262 -23.86 17.19 0.46
C ARG A 262 -23.69 17.70 1.89
N ILE A 263 -22.45 17.75 2.38
CA ILE A 263 -22.08 18.24 3.71
C ILE A 263 -21.24 19.51 3.58
N LEU A 264 -21.92 20.66 3.64
CA LEU A 264 -21.31 21.97 3.36
C LEU A 264 -21.08 22.80 4.62
N GLU A 265 -21.63 22.36 5.74
CA GLU A 265 -21.50 22.95 7.06
C GLU A 265 -20.88 21.93 8.02
N GLY A 266 -20.69 22.34 9.28
CA GLY A 266 -20.09 21.50 10.30
C GLY A 266 -18.57 21.40 10.23
N PRO A 267 -17.94 20.93 11.33
CA PRO A 267 -16.52 20.70 11.39
C PRO A 267 -16.09 19.53 10.48
N GLU A 268 -14.84 19.57 10.06
CA GLU A 268 -14.19 18.50 9.32
C GLU A 268 -12.92 18.14 10.09
N PHE A 269 -12.64 16.85 10.23
CA PHE A 269 -11.53 16.37 11.03
C PHE A 269 -10.55 15.53 10.20
N LEU A 270 -9.30 15.48 10.62
CA LEU A 270 -8.33 14.46 10.23
C LEU A 270 -8.07 13.59 11.47
N THR A 271 -8.27 12.28 11.35
CA THR A 271 -8.07 11.35 12.47
C THR A 271 -7.11 10.24 12.09
N VAL A 272 -6.15 9.97 12.99
CA VAL A 272 -5.32 8.77 12.99
C VAL A 272 -5.96 7.75 13.93
N PHE A 273 -6.09 6.51 13.46
CA PHE A 273 -6.66 5.37 14.16
C PHE A 273 -5.59 4.30 14.35
N ASP A 274 -5.57 3.65 15.51
CA ASP A 274 -4.71 2.49 15.78
C ASP A 274 -5.07 1.35 14.82
N GLY A 275 -4.09 0.78 14.12
CA GLY A 275 -4.36 -0.23 13.11
C GLY A 275 -4.90 -1.54 13.67
N LEU A 276 -4.51 -1.94 14.88
CA LEU A 276 -4.95 -3.21 15.47
C LEU A 276 -6.39 -3.15 16.00
N THR A 277 -6.82 -2.00 16.52
CA THR A 277 -8.09 -1.85 17.23
C THR A 277 -9.10 -0.97 16.51
N GLY A 278 -8.65 -0.12 15.59
CA GLY A 278 -9.44 0.93 14.98
C GLY A 278 -9.82 2.05 15.95
N GLU A 279 -9.21 2.13 17.14
CA GLU A 279 -9.43 3.22 18.11
C GLU A 279 -8.91 4.55 17.57
N ALA A 280 -9.66 5.64 17.72
CA ALA A 280 -9.18 6.97 17.35
C ALA A 280 -8.05 7.43 18.32
N LEU A 281 -6.84 7.61 17.79
CA LEU A 281 -5.66 8.01 18.57
C LEU A 281 -5.52 9.52 18.68
N ASN A 282 -5.62 10.22 17.55
CA ASN A 282 -5.49 11.66 17.50
C ASN A 282 -6.36 12.26 16.41
N THR A 283 -7.10 13.31 16.77
CA THR A 283 -7.97 14.04 15.87
C THR A 283 -7.61 15.52 15.91
N VAL A 284 -7.47 16.12 14.73
CA VAL A 284 -7.27 17.56 14.53
C VAL A 284 -8.29 18.07 13.51
N ASP A 285 -8.43 19.39 13.39
CA ASP A 285 -9.21 19.97 12.30
C ASP A 285 -8.61 19.60 10.94
N TYR A 286 -9.46 19.25 9.98
CA TYR A 286 -9.02 18.90 8.63
C TYR A 286 -8.49 20.15 7.92
N LEU A 287 -7.22 20.07 7.50
CA LEU A 287 -6.64 21.00 6.54
C LEU A 287 -6.39 20.27 5.22
N PRO A 288 -6.61 20.92 4.06
CA PRO A 288 -7.11 22.28 3.88
C PRO A 288 -8.59 22.47 4.26
N PHE A 289 -8.92 23.59 4.92
CA PHE A 289 -10.29 23.93 5.31
C PHE A 289 -11.22 24.09 4.10
N ARG A 290 -12.52 23.82 4.32
CA ARG A 290 -13.57 24.05 3.30
C ARG A 290 -13.61 25.51 2.84
N GLY A 291 -13.68 26.45 3.79
CA GLY A 291 -13.77 27.88 3.49
C GLY A 291 -14.94 28.24 2.56
N ASP A 292 -14.79 29.32 1.80
CA ASP A 292 -15.75 29.70 0.77
C ASP A 292 -15.65 28.74 -0.44
N LEU A 293 -16.78 28.10 -0.78
CA LEU A 293 -16.87 27.18 -1.92
C LEU A 293 -16.44 27.84 -3.22
N LEU A 294 -16.76 29.12 -3.43
CA LEU A 294 -16.42 29.82 -4.66
C LEU A 294 -14.91 29.91 -4.90
N SER A 295 -14.10 29.91 -3.84
CA SER A 295 -12.63 29.87 -3.96
C SER A 295 -12.13 28.60 -4.66
N TRP A 296 -12.88 27.50 -4.58
CA TRP A 296 -12.59 26.24 -5.27
C TRP A 296 -13.12 26.21 -6.71
N GLY A 297 -13.85 27.24 -7.15
CA GLY A 297 -14.32 27.39 -8.53
C GLY A 297 -15.78 26.96 -8.80
N ASP A 298 -16.55 26.63 -7.77
CA ASP A 298 -18.02 26.49 -7.87
C ASP A 298 -18.72 26.64 -6.52
N THR A 299 -20.04 26.84 -6.52
CA THR A 299 -20.84 27.00 -5.29
C THR A 299 -21.58 25.73 -4.88
N LYS A 300 -21.20 24.58 -5.43
CA LYS A 300 -21.93 23.32 -5.21
C LYS A 300 -21.06 22.27 -4.51
N ALA A 301 -19.82 22.59 -4.17
CA ALA A 301 -18.84 21.64 -3.64
C ALA A 301 -18.55 20.49 -4.60
N ASN A 302 -18.54 20.75 -5.92
CA ASN A 302 -17.97 19.77 -6.84
C ASN A 302 -16.44 19.76 -6.67
N ARG A 303 -15.82 20.94 -6.82
CA ARG A 303 -14.36 21.10 -6.77
C ARG A 303 -13.78 21.13 -5.36
N SER A 304 -14.52 21.66 -4.38
CA SER A 304 -14.03 21.72 -2.99
C SER A 304 -13.90 20.32 -2.39
N ASP A 305 -14.75 19.37 -2.75
CA ASP A 305 -14.73 18.03 -2.14
C ASP A 305 -13.95 17.02 -2.99
N ARG A 306 -12.95 17.52 -3.71
CA ARG A 306 -11.99 16.72 -4.46
C ARG A 306 -10.76 16.51 -3.60
N PHE A 307 -10.70 15.37 -2.91
CA PHE A 307 -9.61 15.04 -2.01
C PHE A 307 -8.66 14.04 -2.67
N LEU A 308 -7.37 14.17 -2.36
CA LEU A 308 -6.36 13.12 -2.55
C LEU A 308 -5.57 12.96 -1.25
N ALA A 309 -4.83 11.87 -1.15
CA ALA A 309 -3.94 11.61 -0.03
C ALA A 309 -2.70 10.82 -0.48
N GLY A 310 -1.62 10.89 0.29
CA GLY A 310 -0.42 10.07 0.09
C GLY A 310 0.44 10.02 1.34
N VAL A 311 1.32 9.03 1.40
CA VAL A 311 2.43 8.97 2.36
C VAL A 311 3.71 9.35 1.62
N ALA A 312 4.60 10.12 2.26
CA ALA A 312 5.85 10.56 1.65
C ALA A 312 6.97 10.67 2.69
N TYR A 313 8.19 10.26 2.33
CA TYR A 313 9.37 10.45 3.18
C TYR A 313 9.94 11.85 2.98
N LEU A 314 9.24 12.87 3.48
CA LEU A 314 9.58 14.29 3.29
C LEU A 314 10.84 14.73 4.04
N ASP A 315 11.40 13.90 4.92
CA ASP A 315 12.72 14.08 5.52
C ASP A 315 13.74 13.02 5.05
N GLY A 316 13.33 12.16 4.10
CA GLY A 316 14.10 11.03 3.57
C GLY A 316 14.19 9.82 4.50
N LYS A 317 13.54 9.85 5.67
CA LYS A 317 13.64 8.79 6.68
C LYS A 317 12.30 8.34 7.27
N ASN A 318 11.47 9.25 7.74
CA ASN A 318 10.20 8.96 8.39
C ASN A 318 9.03 9.27 7.45
N PRO A 319 7.95 8.47 7.48
CA PRO A 319 6.77 8.73 6.67
C PRO A 319 5.98 9.94 7.21
N SER A 320 5.65 10.86 6.32
CA SER A 320 4.71 11.97 6.54
C SER A 320 3.40 11.71 5.79
N ILE A 321 2.30 12.24 6.32
CA ILE A 321 0.96 12.20 5.73
C ILE A 321 0.79 13.44 4.86
N VAL A 322 0.34 13.29 3.61
CA VAL A 322 -0.05 14.40 2.74
C VAL A 322 -1.54 14.31 2.46
N MET A 323 -2.32 15.29 2.94
CA MET A 323 -3.74 15.43 2.64
C MET A 323 -3.97 16.60 1.67
N THR A 324 -4.83 16.44 0.69
CA THR A 324 -5.06 17.48 -0.33
C THR A 324 -6.53 17.79 -0.53
N ARG A 325 -6.79 19.01 -1.01
CA ARG A 325 -8.12 19.47 -1.41
C ARG A 325 -8.01 20.31 -2.68
N GLY A 326 -8.84 19.99 -3.67
CA GLY A 326 -8.97 20.72 -4.92
C GLY A 326 -7.84 20.48 -5.92
N TYR A 327 -8.19 20.26 -7.19
CA TYR A 327 -7.22 20.14 -8.29
C TYR A 327 -7.65 20.79 -9.60
N TYR A 328 -8.91 21.20 -9.73
CA TYR A 328 -9.43 21.83 -10.95
C TYR A 328 -9.22 23.34 -11.02
N ALA A 329 -9.03 23.99 -9.86
CA ALA A 329 -8.86 25.44 -9.73
C ALA A 329 -7.92 25.69 -8.55
N ARG A 330 -8.40 26.26 -7.43
CA ARG A 330 -7.62 26.27 -6.18
C ARG A 330 -7.19 24.86 -5.80
N THR A 331 -5.94 24.75 -5.39
CA THR A 331 -5.30 23.50 -4.98
C THR A 331 -4.54 23.72 -3.71
N ALA A 332 -4.73 22.85 -2.73
CA ALA A 332 -4.01 22.90 -1.48
C ALA A 332 -3.59 21.51 -1.03
N LEU A 333 -2.36 21.41 -0.52
CA LEU A 333 -1.72 20.21 0.00
C LEU A 333 -1.19 20.54 1.40
N VAL A 334 -1.37 19.62 2.34
CA VAL A 334 -0.93 19.80 3.72
C VAL A 334 -0.21 18.54 4.17
N ALA A 335 1.04 18.72 4.61
CA ALA A 335 1.84 17.66 5.17
C ALA A 335 1.75 17.65 6.70
N TRP A 336 1.68 16.46 7.26
CA TRP A 336 1.68 16.20 8.70
C TRP A 336 2.67 15.10 9.03
N ASP A 337 3.35 15.23 10.16
CA ASP A 337 4.08 14.14 10.79
C ASP A 337 3.22 13.55 11.91
N PHE A 338 3.22 12.23 12.10
CA PHE A 338 2.60 11.61 13.26
C PHE A 338 3.69 11.18 14.22
N LYS A 339 3.81 11.88 15.35
CA LYS A 339 4.90 11.64 16.31
C LYS A 339 4.41 11.79 17.72
N ASP A 340 4.86 10.87 18.58
CA ASP A 340 4.41 10.77 19.97
C ASP A 340 2.87 10.67 20.04
N LYS A 341 2.30 9.91 19.10
CA LYS A 341 0.84 9.72 18.89
C LYS A 341 0.06 11.01 18.63
N LYS A 342 0.69 12.00 18.01
CA LYS A 342 0.06 13.29 17.68
C LYS A 342 0.39 13.72 16.26
N LEU A 343 -0.63 14.24 15.56
CA LEU A 343 -0.46 14.93 14.30
C LEU A 343 0.24 16.28 14.54
N GLN A 344 1.32 16.51 13.82
CA GLN A 344 2.11 17.74 13.84
C GLN A 344 2.15 18.30 12.42
N LEU A 345 1.65 19.53 12.26
CA LEU A 345 1.65 20.19 10.96
C LEU A 345 3.10 20.41 10.50
N ARG A 346 3.45 19.91 9.32
CA ARG A 346 4.77 20.08 8.71
C ARG A 346 4.81 21.31 7.81
N TRP A 347 3.93 21.36 6.81
CA TRP A 347 3.80 22.50 5.90
C TRP A 347 2.43 22.55 5.24
N VAL A 348 2.11 23.71 4.65
CA VAL A 348 0.91 23.95 3.84
C VAL A 348 1.34 24.58 2.51
N PHE A 349 0.95 23.95 1.42
CA PHE A 349 0.95 24.54 0.08
C PHE A 349 -0.49 24.90 -0.28
N ASP A 350 -0.76 26.14 -0.69
CA ASP A 350 -2.09 26.56 -1.12
C ASP A 350 -1.96 27.60 -2.23
N THR A 351 -2.63 27.34 -3.36
CA THR A 351 -2.65 28.30 -4.46
C THR A 351 -3.55 29.51 -4.17
N GLU A 352 -4.41 29.41 -3.16
CA GLU A 352 -5.46 30.33 -2.70
C GLU A 352 -6.54 30.69 -3.74
N LYS A 353 -6.17 30.76 -5.02
CA LYS A 353 -6.97 31.23 -6.14
C LYS A 353 -6.67 30.41 -7.41
N ALA A 354 -7.52 30.57 -8.41
CA ALA A 354 -7.46 29.81 -9.66
C ALA A 354 -6.42 30.34 -10.67
N GLU A 355 -5.96 31.59 -10.52
CA GLU A 355 -5.00 32.23 -11.42
C GLU A 355 -3.54 31.85 -11.15
N HIS A 356 -3.27 31.16 -10.02
CA HIS A 356 -1.95 30.71 -9.65
C HIS A 356 -1.42 29.68 -10.66
N SER A 357 -0.11 29.65 -10.94
CA SER A 357 0.46 28.74 -11.95
C SER A 357 0.33 27.25 -11.61
N TYR A 358 0.19 26.92 -10.33
CA TYR A 358 -0.04 25.55 -9.83
C TYR A 358 -1.54 25.19 -9.70
N ALA A 359 -2.44 26.14 -9.94
CA ALA A 359 -3.87 25.86 -9.94
C ALA A 359 -4.27 25.03 -11.18
N GLY A 360 -5.25 24.14 -11.02
CA GLY A 360 -5.81 23.38 -12.15
C GLY A 360 -4.93 22.27 -12.71
N GLN A 361 -3.85 21.88 -12.03
CA GLN A 361 -2.86 20.91 -12.51
C GLN A 361 -3.05 19.49 -11.96
N GLY A 362 -3.71 19.34 -10.83
CA GLY A 362 -3.84 18.04 -10.18
C GLY A 362 -4.71 17.06 -10.95
N TYR A 363 -4.44 15.78 -10.77
CA TYR A 363 -5.18 14.69 -11.40
C TYR A 363 -6.20 14.11 -10.42
N HIS A 364 -6.94 13.08 -10.85
CA HIS A 364 -7.71 12.22 -9.94
C HIS A 364 -6.84 11.21 -9.16
N ASN A 365 -5.56 11.51 -9.00
CA ASN A 365 -4.55 10.66 -8.40
C ASN A 365 -3.26 11.49 -8.25
N LEU A 366 -2.27 10.94 -7.55
CA LEU A 366 -0.94 11.52 -7.38
C LEU A 366 0.10 10.39 -7.39
N SER A 367 1.38 10.76 -7.41
CA SER A 367 2.48 9.83 -7.18
C SER A 367 3.51 10.50 -6.25
N ILE A 368 4.30 9.67 -5.58
CA ILE A 368 5.29 10.09 -4.59
C ILE A 368 6.62 9.44 -4.97
N ALA A 369 7.66 10.24 -5.18
CA ALA A 369 8.98 9.75 -5.55
C ALA A 369 10.06 10.80 -5.27
N ASP A 370 11.28 10.34 -5.02
CA ASP A 370 12.51 11.15 -5.03
C ASP A 370 12.89 11.45 -6.49
N VAL A 371 12.35 12.53 -7.05
CA VAL A 371 12.56 12.88 -8.46
C VAL A 371 13.85 13.67 -8.66
N ASP A 372 14.31 14.33 -7.61
CA ASP A 372 15.44 15.25 -7.63
C ASP A 372 16.77 14.64 -7.11
N GLN A 373 16.66 13.45 -6.50
CA GLN A 373 17.74 12.59 -5.98
C GLN A 373 18.44 13.13 -4.73
N ASP A 374 17.76 13.94 -3.92
CA ASP A 374 18.26 14.39 -2.60
C ASP A 374 18.01 13.37 -1.47
N GLY A 375 17.25 12.31 -1.74
CA GLY A 375 16.91 11.24 -0.80
C GLY A 375 15.54 11.39 -0.14
N LYS A 376 14.80 12.46 -0.41
CA LYS A 376 13.46 12.71 0.11
C LYS A 376 12.42 12.57 -1.01
N ASP A 377 11.15 12.54 -0.63
CA ASP A 377 10.08 12.39 -1.61
C ASP A 377 9.44 13.73 -1.98
N GLU A 378 9.25 13.92 -3.28
CA GLU A 378 8.40 14.95 -3.84
C GLU A 378 7.00 14.40 -4.15
N ILE A 379 6.03 15.31 -4.30
CA ILE A 379 4.65 14.98 -4.62
C ILE A 379 4.38 15.34 -6.08
N ILE A 380 4.32 14.33 -6.94
CA ILE A 380 3.94 14.46 -8.35
C ILE A 380 2.41 14.53 -8.40
N PHE A 381 1.89 15.75 -8.38
CA PHE A 381 0.47 16.05 -8.32
C PHE A 381 -0.09 16.32 -9.72
N GLY A 382 -0.17 15.26 -10.54
CA GLY A 382 -0.67 15.34 -11.90
C GLY A 382 0.29 16.06 -12.85
N ALA A 383 -0.06 17.28 -13.27
CA ALA A 383 0.71 18.12 -14.19
C ALA A 383 1.66 19.13 -13.47
N MET A 384 1.81 19.01 -12.15
CA MET A 384 2.76 19.77 -11.33
C MET A 384 3.47 18.86 -10.33
N THR A 385 4.55 19.35 -9.74
CA THR A 385 5.28 18.68 -8.66
C THR A 385 5.53 19.65 -7.51
N ILE A 386 5.26 19.19 -6.28
CA ILE A 386 5.55 19.90 -5.02
C ILE A 386 6.77 19.26 -4.38
N ASP A 387 7.69 20.09 -3.89
CA ASP A 387 8.95 19.68 -3.29
C ASP A 387 8.77 19.12 -1.87
N ASP A 388 9.78 18.46 -1.31
CA ASP A 388 9.75 17.82 0.02
C ASP A 388 9.38 18.80 1.16
N ASP A 389 9.75 20.06 0.98
CA ASP A 389 9.54 21.17 1.92
C ASP A 389 8.20 21.90 1.74
N GLY A 390 7.38 21.46 0.79
CA GLY A 390 6.08 22.03 0.48
C GLY A 390 6.10 23.21 -0.49
N THR A 391 7.27 23.60 -1.00
CA THR A 391 7.35 24.59 -2.08
C THR A 391 7.00 23.97 -3.44
N GLY A 392 6.61 24.80 -4.41
CA GLY A 392 6.35 24.30 -5.75
C GLY A 392 7.65 24.04 -6.50
N LEU A 393 7.91 22.80 -6.93
CA LEU A 393 9.08 22.45 -7.74
C LEU A 393 8.90 22.91 -9.18
N TYR A 394 7.80 22.50 -9.83
CA TYR A 394 7.38 23.03 -11.13
C TYR A 394 5.88 22.82 -11.40
N SER A 395 5.35 23.58 -12.35
CA SER A 395 4.04 23.34 -12.97
C SER A 395 4.22 23.37 -14.49
N THR A 396 3.70 22.34 -15.18
CA THR A 396 3.79 22.26 -16.66
C THR A 396 2.77 23.16 -17.36
N GLY A 397 1.70 23.55 -16.67
CA GLY A 397 0.58 24.30 -17.24
C GLY A 397 -0.34 23.47 -18.16
N LEU A 398 -0.11 22.17 -18.30
CA LEU A 398 -0.90 21.29 -19.16
C LEU A 398 -2.31 21.04 -18.59
N GLY A 399 -2.45 21.13 -17.26
CA GLY A 399 -3.71 21.00 -16.55
C GLY A 399 -4.09 19.56 -16.22
N HIS A 400 -5.27 19.42 -15.62
CA HIS A 400 -5.87 18.18 -15.12
C HIS A 400 -5.84 16.96 -16.07
N GLY A 401 -5.89 15.77 -15.49
CA GLY A 401 -5.93 14.48 -16.15
C GLY A 401 -6.42 13.34 -15.24
N ASP A 402 -6.62 12.17 -15.86
CA ASP A 402 -7.27 10.99 -15.26
C ASP A 402 -6.31 9.81 -14.99
N ALA A 403 -5.05 9.87 -15.45
CA ALA A 403 -4.06 8.81 -15.28
C ALA A 403 -2.62 9.32 -15.27
N LEU A 404 -1.77 8.75 -14.39
CA LEU A 404 -0.40 9.19 -14.13
C LEU A 404 0.51 7.98 -13.87
N HIS A 405 1.69 7.96 -14.50
CA HIS A 405 2.70 6.92 -14.35
C HIS A 405 4.05 7.57 -14.08
N VAL A 406 4.69 7.25 -12.96
CA VAL A 406 6.00 7.80 -12.55
C VAL A 406 6.92 6.66 -12.19
N SER A 407 8.03 6.54 -12.92
CA SER A 407 9.08 5.53 -12.70
C SER A 407 10.29 5.88 -13.57
N ASP A 408 11.32 5.04 -13.52
CA ASP A 408 12.38 4.99 -14.51
C ASP A 408 11.82 4.28 -15.76
N LEU A 409 11.17 5.06 -16.63
CA LEU A 409 10.48 4.56 -17.82
C LEU A 409 11.46 4.45 -19.00
N ASP A 410 12.43 5.37 -19.05
CA ASP A 410 13.52 5.43 -20.02
C ASP A 410 14.86 5.13 -19.33
N PRO A 411 15.24 3.85 -19.15
CA PRO A 411 16.45 3.46 -18.40
C PRO A 411 17.78 3.89 -19.04
N ASP A 412 17.74 4.54 -20.20
CA ASP A 412 18.91 5.14 -20.85
C ASP A 412 18.99 6.67 -20.61
N ARG A 413 18.04 7.23 -19.86
CA ARG A 413 18.02 8.60 -19.35
C ARG A 413 18.21 8.56 -17.83
N ALA A 414 19.01 9.48 -17.29
CA ALA A 414 19.17 9.59 -15.85
C ALA A 414 17.98 10.33 -15.23
N GLY A 415 17.43 9.78 -14.14
CA GLY A 415 16.28 10.33 -13.43
C GLY A 415 15.03 9.50 -13.68
N LEU A 416 13.89 10.02 -13.23
CA LEU A 416 12.58 9.42 -13.47
C LEU A 416 11.84 10.21 -14.55
N GLU A 417 10.87 9.56 -15.19
CA GLU A 417 9.92 10.19 -16.09
C GLU A 417 8.52 10.18 -15.50
N VAL A 418 7.73 11.17 -15.91
CA VAL A 418 6.29 11.19 -15.67
C VAL A 418 5.56 11.12 -17.01
N PHE A 419 4.81 10.05 -17.20
CA PHE A 419 3.81 9.95 -18.25
C PHE A 419 2.42 10.29 -17.71
N GLY A 420 1.71 11.18 -18.41
CA GLY A 420 0.37 11.58 -18.05
C GLY A 420 -0.49 11.90 -19.27
N ILE A 421 -1.80 11.73 -19.10
CA ILE A 421 -2.82 12.14 -20.06
C ILE A 421 -3.58 13.35 -19.51
N HIS A 422 -4.13 14.19 -20.39
CA HIS A 422 -4.78 15.44 -20.03
C HIS A 422 -6.23 15.48 -20.49
N GLU A 423 -7.07 16.01 -19.61
CA GLU A 423 -8.47 16.24 -19.88
C GLU A 423 -8.66 17.60 -20.57
N LEU A 424 -9.08 17.56 -21.85
CA LEU A 424 -9.31 18.76 -22.67
C LEU A 424 -10.82 19.06 -22.81
N LYS A 425 -11.57 18.90 -21.71
CA LYS A 425 -13.02 19.14 -21.67
C LYS A 425 -13.40 20.54 -22.16
N GLY A 426 -14.61 20.64 -22.72
CA GLY A 426 -15.18 21.91 -23.20
C GLY A 426 -14.59 22.41 -24.52
N GLY A 427 -13.85 21.56 -25.25
CA GLY A 427 -13.22 21.93 -26.53
C GLY A 427 -11.89 22.67 -26.36
N ARG A 428 -11.25 22.56 -25.18
CA ARG A 428 -9.91 23.09 -24.95
C ARG A 428 -8.94 22.48 -25.96
N LYS A 429 -8.00 23.28 -26.44
CA LYS A 429 -6.93 22.90 -27.37
C LYS A 429 -5.63 22.79 -26.58
N GLY A 430 -4.78 21.82 -26.91
CA GLY A 430 -3.59 21.51 -26.12
C GLY A 430 -3.05 20.09 -26.32
N ILE A 431 -2.14 19.70 -25.43
CA ILE A 431 -1.51 18.37 -25.43
C ILE A 431 -2.42 17.41 -24.67
N GLY A 432 -2.79 16.27 -25.28
CA GLY A 432 -3.64 15.25 -24.66
C GLY A 432 -2.86 14.14 -23.95
N ALA A 433 -1.59 13.91 -24.32
CA ALA A 433 -0.69 12.98 -23.65
C ALA A 433 0.74 13.55 -23.65
N ALA A 434 1.44 13.45 -22.53
CA ALA A 434 2.80 13.97 -22.38
C ALA A 434 3.69 13.01 -21.61
N LEU A 435 4.95 12.91 -22.04
CA LEU A 435 6.06 12.38 -21.24
C LEU A 435 6.92 13.57 -20.84
N ARG A 436 7.30 13.65 -19.56
CA ARG A 436 8.17 14.70 -19.06
C ARG A 436 9.21 14.17 -18.11
N ASP A 437 10.31 14.90 -18.00
CA ASP A 437 11.31 14.70 -16.94
C ASP A 437 10.67 14.97 -15.56
N ALA A 438 10.81 14.02 -14.64
CA ALA A 438 10.11 14.08 -13.36
C ALA A 438 10.61 15.19 -12.45
N ARG A 439 11.90 15.57 -12.54
CA ARG A 439 12.55 16.60 -11.74
C ARG A 439 12.23 18.00 -12.21
N THR A 440 12.32 18.23 -13.51
CA THR A 440 12.33 19.56 -14.12
C THR A 440 11.01 19.93 -14.78
N GLY A 441 10.17 18.95 -15.09
CA GLY A 441 8.95 19.13 -15.86
C GLY A 441 9.17 19.39 -17.35
N GLU A 442 10.40 19.25 -17.85
CA GLU A 442 10.71 19.37 -19.29
C GLU A 442 9.89 18.35 -20.08
N ILE A 443 9.12 18.81 -21.07
CA ILE A 443 8.32 17.95 -21.94
C ILE A 443 9.24 17.23 -22.92
N LEU A 444 9.36 15.93 -22.76
CA LEU A 444 10.17 15.04 -23.61
C LEU A 444 9.38 14.55 -24.83
N PHE A 445 8.07 14.35 -24.66
CA PHE A 445 7.16 13.96 -25.73
C PHE A 445 5.78 14.60 -25.53
N GLN A 446 5.10 14.84 -26.65
CA GLN A 446 3.73 15.35 -26.70
C GLN A 446 2.95 14.61 -27.78
N GLY A 447 1.74 14.17 -27.43
CA GLY A 447 0.85 13.40 -28.28
C GLY A 447 -0.61 13.79 -28.06
N ALA A 448 -1.50 13.17 -28.85
CA ALA A 448 -2.94 13.39 -28.79
C ALA A 448 -3.33 14.88 -28.81
N ILE A 449 -2.67 15.67 -29.68
CA ILE A 449 -2.92 17.11 -29.77
C ILE A 449 -4.40 17.36 -30.04
N ASP A 450 -4.99 18.25 -29.25
CA ASP A 450 -6.38 18.68 -29.28
C ASP A 450 -7.41 17.57 -29.04
N GLN A 451 -7.01 16.49 -28.36
CA GLN A 451 -7.87 15.36 -28.03
C GLN A 451 -7.99 15.20 -26.52
N ASP A 452 -9.23 15.04 -26.07
CA ASP A 452 -9.53 14.66 -24.69
C ASP A 452 -9.20 13.18 -24.49
N VAL A 453 -8.20 12.88 -23.67
CA VAL A 453 -7.70 11.52 -23.47
C VAL A 453 -8.14 11.03 -22.09
N PRO A 454 -9.00 9.99 -21.99
CA PRO A 454 -9.58 9.59 -20.71
C PRO A 454 -8.79 8.50 -19.96
N ARG A 455 -7.77 7.90 -20.60
CA ARG A 455 -6.92 6.83 -20.04
C ARG A 455 -5.58 6.82 -20.74
N GLY A 456 -4.50 6.55 -20.00
CA GLY A 456 -3.17 6.30 -20.53
C GLY A 456 -2.41 5.35 -19.61
N VAL A 457 -1.44 4.63 -20.16
CA VAL A 457 -0.56 3.73 -19.42
C VAL A 457 0.87 3.87 -19.92
N ALA A 458 1.83 3.75 -19.01
CA ALA A 458 3.24 3.58 -19.33
C ALA A 458 3.87 2.44 -18.50
N GLY A 459 4.68 1.60 -19.16
CA GLY A 459 5.42 0.48 -18.55
C GLY A 459 6.10 -0.43 -19.59
N ASN A 460 7.07 -1.23 -19.17
CA ASN A 460 7.67 -2.26 -20.05
C ASN A 460 6.71 -3.45 -20.15
N ILE A 461 6.16 -3.70 -21.34
CA ILE A 461 5.19 -4.78 -21.61
C ILE A 461 5.71 -5.80 -22.64
N ASP A 462 6.91 -5.59 -23.16
CA ASP A 462 7.49 -6.44 -24.20
C ASP A 462 8.65 -7.25 -23.60
N PRO A 463 8.55 -8.60 -23.57
CA PRO A 463 9.58 -9.45 -23.00
C PRO A 463 10.86 -9.52 -23.86
N GLU A 464 10.85 -8.95 -25.07
CA GLU A 464 11.97 -9.01 -26.02
C GLU A 464 12.77 -7.70 -26.07
N HIS A 465 12.29 -6.62 -25.45
CA HIS A 465 12.87 -5.27 -25.60
C HIS A 465 13.00 -4.51 -24.28
N LYS A 466 14.17 -3.89 -24.08
CA LYS A 466 14.44 -2.97 -22.97
C LYS A 466 13.70 -1.63 -23.16
N GLY A 467 13.30 -1.03 -22.04
CA GLY A 467 12.62 0.26 -21.97
C GLY A 467 11.10 0.15 -21.88
N ALA A 468 10.44 1.14 -21.29
CA ALA A 468 8.99 1.17 -21.22
C ALA A 468 8.36 1.61 -22.56
N TYR A 469 7.05 1.36 -22.67
CA TYR A 469 6.21 1.94 -23.72
C TYR A 469 5.12 2.79 -23.10
N MET A 470 4.55 3.70 -23.89
CA MET A 470 3.37 4.49 -23.53
C MET A 470 2.27 4.35 -24.59
N TRP A 471 1.02 4.30 -24.12
CA TRP A 471 -0.17 4.28 -24.97
C TRP A 471 -1.38 4.86 -24.23
N TRP A 472 -2.42 5.20 -24.99
CA TRP A 472 -3.61 5.82 -24.42
C TRP A 472 -4.86 5.53 -25.25
N LYS A 473 -6.01 5.70 -24.61
CA LYS A 473 -7.31 5.48 -25.26
C LYS A 473 -7.56 6.56 -26.31
N GLY A 474 -7.74 6.13 -27.56
CA GLY A 474 -7.91 7.03 -28.72
C GLY A 474 -6.78 6.89 -29.75
N SER A 475 -5.64 6.32 -29.37
CA SER A 475 -4.59 5.92 -30.32
C SER A 475 -4.60 4.42 -30.58
N THR A 476 -4.22 4.01 -31.79
CA THR A 476 -3.92 2.60 -32.12
C THR A 476 -2.43 2.27 -32.00
N SER A 477 -1.61 3.28 -31.75
CA SER A 477 -0.15 3.21 -31.85
C SER A 477 0.48 3.08 -30.46
N LEU A 478 1.45 2.18 -30.34
CA LEU A 478 2.33 2.06 -29.18
C LEU A 478 3.56 2.92 -29.42
N TYR A 479 3.98 3.68 -28.41
CA TYR A 479 5.16 4.55 -28.49
C TYR A 479 6.24 4.08 -27.52
N ASP A 480 7.50 4.12 -27.94
CA ASP A 480 8.63 4.04 -27.01
C ASP A 480 8.79 5.36 -26.21
N MET A 481 9.66 5.38 -25.20
CA MET A 481 9.89 6.59 -24.40
C MET A 481 10.63 7.72 -25.14
N LYS A 482 11.13 7.47 -26.36
CA LYS A 482 11.67 8.51 -27.24
C LYS A 482 10.58 9.12 -28.14
N GLY A 483 9.34 8.63 -28.04
CA GLY A 483 8.20 9.10 -28.82
C GLY A 483 8.08 8.49 -30.22
N ASN A 484 8.85 7.46 -30.54
CA ASN A 484 8.71 6.75 -31.82
C ASN A 484 7.52 5.79 -31.75
N GLU A 485 6.74 5.72 -32.83
CA GLU A 485 5.74 4.67 -33.00
C GLU A 485 6.42 3.34 -33.31
N VAL A 486 6.20 2.34 -32.45
CA VAL A 486 6.94 1.06 -32.45
C VAL A 486 6.02 -0.15 -32.58
N GLY A 487 4.70 0.04 -32.62
CA GLY A 487 3.76 -1.06 -32.82
C GLY A 487 2.32 -0.69 -32.57
N ILE A 488 1.49 -1.73 -32.38
CA ILE A 488 0.08 -1.59 -32.06
C ILE A 488 -0.09 -1.53 -30.54
N ALA A 489 -0.80 -0.52 -30.05
CA ALA A 489 -1.11 -0.36 -28.64
C ALA A 489 -1.99 -1.50 -28.12
N PRO A 490 -1.81 -1.93 -26.85
CA PRO A 490 -2.81 -2.73 -26.17
C PRO A 490 -4.18 -2.05 -26.14
N LYS A 491 -5.24 -2.87 -26.13
CA LYS A 491 -6.62 -2.36 -26.02
C LYS A 491 -6.95 -1.87 -24.61
N SER A 492 -6.34 -2.47 -23.60
CA SER A 492 -6.50 -2.07 -22.21
C SER A 492 -5.60 -0.87 -21.88
N ALA A 493 -6.14 0.11 -21.17
CA ALA A 493 -5.41 1.23 -20.59
C ALA A 493 -5.93 1.45 -19.16
N ASN A 494 -5.48 0.59 -18.24
CA ASN A 494 -5.91 0.56 -16.85
C ASN A 494 -4.72 0.26 -15.92
N PHE A 495 -4.68 -0.92 -15.30
CA PHE A 495 -3.57 -1.31 -14.44
C PHE A 495 -2.50 -2.09 -15.21
N LEU A 496 -1.33 -2.13 -14.60
CA LEU A 496 -0.24 -3.02 -14.93
C LEU A 496 -0.02 -3.96 -13.75
N ILE A 497 0.44 -5.18 -14.02
CA ILE A 497 0.73 -6.17 -12.99
C ILE A 497 1.90 -7.06 -13.40
N TRP A 498 2.87 -7.33 -12.53
CA TRP A 498 3.85 -8.40 -12.74
C TRP A 498 3.26 -9.72 -12.26
N TRP A 499 2.89 -10.58 -13.21
CA TRP A 499 2.12 -11.79 -12.93
C TRP A 499 2.82 -13.07 -13.37
N ASP A 500 3.44 -13.07 -14.56
CA ASP A 500 4.03 -14.28 -15.12
C ASP A 500 5.49 -14.53 -14.67
N GLY A 501 6.26 -15.20 -15.52
CA GLY A 501 7.61 -15.65 -15.20
C GLY A 501 8.72 -14.71 -15.68
N ASP A 502 8.44 -13.77 -16.58
CA ASP A 502 9.44 -12.84 -17.13
C ASP A 502 9.41 -11.47 -16.44
N LEU A 503 10.27 -10.55 -16.87
CA LEU A 503 10.41 -9.23 -16.24
C LEU A 503 9.51 -8.14 -16.85
N SER A 504 8.89 -8.41 -18.00
CA SER A 504 7.92 -7.49 -18.57
C SER A 504 6.61 -7.55 -17.78
N ARG A 505 5.84 -6.48 -17.86
CA ARG A 505 4.62 -6.31 -17.07
C ARG A 505 3.39 -6.68 -17.89
N GLU A 506 2.46 -7.38 -17.26
CA GLU A 506 1.16 -7.69 -17.83
C GLU A 506 0.18 -6.53 -17.65
N LEU A 507 -0.95 -6.62 -18.35
CA LEU A 507 -2.03 -5.64 -18.33
C LEU A 507 -3.17 -6.19 -17.45
N LEU A 508 -3.47 -5.50 -16.36
CA LEU A 508 -4.61 -5.83 -15.49
C LEU A 508 -5.80 -4.94 -15.84
N ASN A 509 -6.94 -5.55 -16.12
CA ASN A 509 -8.19 -4.81 -16.33
C ASN A 509 -9.40 -5.63 -15.93
N SER A 510 -10.33 -5.00 -15.21
CA SER A 510 -11.49 -5.69 -14.65
C SER A 510 -11.05 -6.90 -13.81
N ASN A 511 -11.42 -8.12 -14.22
CA ASN A 511 -11.08 -9.37 -13.53
C ASN A 511 -10.15 -10.28 -14.34
N TYR A 512 -9.40 -9.73 -15.30
CA TYR A 512 -8.50 -10.51 -16.15
C TYR A 512 -7.12 -9.85 -16.29
N ILE A 513 -6.14 -10.67 -16.63
CA ILE A 513 -4.76 -10.28 -16.91
C ILE A 513 -4.41 -10.69 -18.34
N GLU A 514 -3.90 -9.74 -19.11
CA GLU A 514 -3.45 -9.91 -20.50
C GLU A 514 -1.93 -9.76 -20.60
N LYS A 515 -1.30 -10.66 -21.36
CA LYS A 515 0.09 -10.50 -21.80
C LYS A 515 0.13 -9.87 -23.18
N TYR A 516 0.98 -8.86 -23.37
CA TYR A 516 1.11 -8.18 -24.65
C TYR A 516 1.44 -9.17 -25.77
N LYS A 517 0.83 -9.00 -26.96
CA LYS A 517 0.90 -9.91 -28.13
C LYS A 517 0.39 -11.35 -27.92
N THR A 518 0.08 -11.76 -26.69
CA THR A 518 -0.41 -13.11 -26.35
C THR A 518 -1.92 -13.14 -26.08
N GLY A 519 -2.46 -12.09 -25.42
CA GLY A 519 -3.86 -12.00 -25.01
C GLY A 519 -4.08 -12.40 -23.55
N VAL A 520 -5.32 -12.75 -23.19
CA VAL A 520 -5.69 -13.08 -21.80
C VAL A 520 -4.98 -14.35 -21.35
N ILE A 521 -4.20 -14.26 -20.27
CA ILE A 521 -3.49 -15.38 -19.66
C ILE A 521 -4.12 -15.84 -18.34
N PHE A 522 -4.91 -14.97 -17.70
CA PHE A 522 -5.60 -15.28 -16.46
C PHE A 522 -6.93 -14.53 -16.38
N LYS A 523 -7.94 -15.19 -15.78
CA LYS A 523 -9.24 -14.59 -15.47
C LYS A 523 -9.77 -15.12 -14.15
N ALA A 524 -10.16 -14.20 -13.26
CA ALA A 524 -10.69 -14.49 -11.94
C ALA A 524 -12.19 -14.82 -12.01
N GLU A 525 -12.53 -16.07 -12.32
CA GLU A 525 -13.92 -16.52 -12.39
C GLU A 525 -14.63 -16.45 -11.02
N GLY A 526 -15.85 -15.91 -11.00
CA GLY A 526 -16.64 -15.69 -9.78
C GLY A 526 -16.19 -14.49 -8.93
N ALA A 527 -15.32 -13.64 -9.47
CA ALA A 527 -14.86 -12.40 -8.85
C ALA A 527 -14.98 -11.22 -9.82
N SER A 528 -15.14 -10.02 -9.26
CA SER A 528 -15.47 -8.81 -10.00
C SER A 528 -14.57 -7.65 -9.60
N SER A 529 -14.27 -6.78 -10.57
CA SER A 529 -13.68 -5.47 -10.32
C SER A 529 -14.66 -4.51 -9.64
N ILE A 530 -14.13 -3.40 -9.16
CA ILE A 530 -14.86 -2.32 -8.49
C ILE A 530 -14.87 -1.03 -9.33
N ASN A 531 -15.50 0.03 -8.80
CA ASN A 531 -15.49 1.39 -9.35
C ASN A 531 -16.07 1.53 -10.78
N GLY A 532 -17.03 0.66 -11.14
CA GLY A 532 -17.78 0.74 -12.39
C GLY A 532 -16.89 0.66 -13.63
N THR A 533 -16.93 1.68 -14.48
CA THR A 533 -16.12 1.76 -15.72
C THR A 533 -14.63 2.04 -15.44
N LYS A 534 -14.25 2.38 -14.20
CA LYS A 534 -12.83 2.38 -13.81
C LYS A 534 -12.29 0.96 -13.78
N SER A 535 -13.10 0.00 -13.34
CA SER A 535 -12.84 -1.44 -13.43
C SER A 535 -11.50 -1.82 -12.79
N THR A 536 -11.26 -1.28 -11.60
CA THR A 536 -10.04 -1.47 -10.81
C THR A 536 -10.14 -2.73 -9.94
N PRO A 537 -9.01 -3.32 -9.53
CA PRO A 537 -9.03 -4.33 -8.48
C PRO A 537 -9.43 -3.70 -7.14
N ASN A 538 -9.76 -4.51 -6.14
CA ASN A 538 -9.81 -4.02 -4.76
C ASN A 538 -8.41 -3.57 -4.32
N LEU A 539 -7.39 -4.34 -4.71
CA LEU A 539 -5.97 -3.99 -4.61
C LEU A 539 -5.14 -4.87 -5.56
N SER A 540 -4.02 -4.35 -6.07
CA SER A 540 -2.95 -5.16 -6.66
C SER A 540 -1.61 -4.78 -6.05
N ALA A 541 -0.90 -5.74 -5.45
CA ALA A 541 0.33 -5.53 -4.68
C ALA A 541 1.07 -6.85 -4.43
N ASP A 542 2.41 -6.84 -4.37
CA ASP A 542 3.22 -7.93 -3.76
C ASP A 542 2.98 -7.94 -2.25
N ILE A 543 2.05 -8.77 -1.77
CA ILE A 543 1.70 -8.80 -0.34
C ILE A 543 2.21 -10.06 0.35
N PHE A 544 2.65 -11.08 -0.38
CA PHE A 544 3.35 -12.25 0.12
C PHE A 544 3.96 -13.00 -1.07
N GLY A 545 4.65 -14.11 -0.80
CA GLY A 545 5.28 -14.86 -1.88
C GLY A 545 6.52 -14.15 -2.40
N ASP A 546 6.83 -14.33 -3.68
CA ASP A 546 7.96 -13.66 -4.31
C ASP A 546 7.53 -12.29 -4.87
N TRP A 547 8.42 -11.63 -5.61
CA TRP A 547 8.27 -10.24 -6.07
C TRP A 547 7.04 -9.93 -6.95
N ARG A 548 6.26 -10.93 -7.33
CA ARG A 548 5.13 -10.74 -8.24
C ARG A 548 3.90 -10.32 -7.47
N GLU A 549 3.04 -9.57 -8.16
CA GLU A 549 1.97 -8.86 -7.51
C GLU A 549 0.74 -9.78 -7.39
N GLU A 550 0.16 -9.85 -6.19
CA GLU A 550 -1.17 -10.42 -6.00
C GLU A 550 -2.25 -9.52 -6.62
N LEU A 551 -3.38 -10.14 -6.97
CA LEU A 551 -4.61 -9.50 -7.40
C LEU A 551 -5.72 -9.78 -6.38
N ILE A 552 -6.22 -8.73 -5.71
CA ILE A 552 -7.35 -8.82 -4.79
C ILE A 552 -8.63 -8.37 -5.49
N LEU A 553 -9.63 -9.25 -5.49
CA LEU A 553 -10.96 -8.96 -6.04
C LEU A 553 -12.05 -9.45 -5.08
N ARG A 554 -13.16 -8.71 -5.02
CA ARG A 554 -14.38 -9.18 -4.35
C ARG A 554 -14.98 -10.36 -5.12
N ALA A 555 -15.51 -11.33 -4.39
CA ALA A 555 -16.39 -12.33 -4.96
C ALA A 555 -17.68 -11.69 -5.48
N ASP A 556 -18.32 -12.30 -6.48
CA ASP A 556 -19.52 -11.75 -7.12
C ASP A 556 -20.70 -11.55 -6.15
N ASP A 557 -20.76 -12.37 -5.09
CA ASP A 557 -21.77 -12.30 -4.03
C ASP A 557 -21.45 -11.27 -2.93
N ASN A 558 -20.31 -10.59 -3.02
CA ASN A 558 -19.80 -9.62 -2.06
C ASN A 558 -19.54 -10.19 -0.65
N GLN A 559 -19.51 -11.52 -0.47
CA GLN A 559 -19.34 -12.15 0.85
C GLN A 559 -17.89 -12.55 1.15
N SER A 560 -16.98 -12.41 0.19
CA SER A 560 -15.55 -12.68 0.38
C SER A 560 -14.66 -11.78 -0.48
N LEU A 561 -13.42 -11.58 -0.04
CA LEU A 561 -12.31 -11.18 -0.91
C LEU A 561 -11.56 -12.43 -1.37
N ARG A 562 -11.07 -12.40 -2.60
CA ARG A 562 -10.19 -13.41 -3.17
C ARG A 562 -8.86 -12.78 -3.53
N ILE A 563 -7.80 -13.30 -2.93
CA ILE A 563 -6.42 -12.88 -3.17
C ILE A 563 -5.79 -13.91 -4.10
N TYR A 564 -5.68 -13.56 -5.36
CA TYR A 564 -5.06 -14.40 -6.37
C TYR A 564 -3.56 -14.14 -6.37
N SER A 565 -2.77 -15.20 -6.28
CA SER A 565 -1.32 -15.16 -6.45
C SER A 565 -0.93 -16.05 -7.61
N THR A 566 0.18 -15.71 -8.26
CA THR A 566 0.66 -16.44 -9.42
C THR A 566 1.17 -17.83 -9.05
N ILE A 567 0.96 -18.78 -9.95
CA ILE A 567 1.45 -20.16 -9.85
C ILE A 567 2.41 -20.51 -10.99
N ILE A 568 2.81 -19.49 -11.75
CA ILE A 568 3.75 -19.63 -12.86
C ILE A 568 5.16 -19.59 -12.25
N PRO A 569 6.06 -20.54 -12.52
CA PRO A 569 7.43 -20.44 -12.03
C PRO A 569 8.20 -19.29 -12.68
N THR A 570 9.11 -18.66 -11.93
CA THR A 570 10.08 -17.69 -12.48
C THR A 570 11.50 -18.04 -12.06
N GLU A 571 12.46 -17.84 -12.96
CA GLU A 571 13.89 -17.89 -12.63
C GLU A 571 14.39 -16.56 -12.05
N HIS A 572 13.63 -15.48 -12.19
CA HIS A 572 14.01 -14.15 -11.74
C HIS A 572 13.82 -14.00 -10.24
N ARG A 573 14.84 -13.42 -9.62
CA ARG A 573 14.87 -13.08 -8.21
C ARG A 573 14.91 -11.56 -8.10
N LEU A 574 14.02 -11.03 -7.28
CA LEU A 574 13.95 -9.62 -6.94
C LEU A 574 13.62 -9.53 -5.44
N TYR A 575 14.03 -8.43 -4.82
CA TYR A 575 13.54 -8.10 -3.49
C TYR A 575 12.03 -7.91 -3.54
N THR A 576 11.33 -8.20 -2.44
CA THR A 576 9.90 -7.87 -2.33
C THR A 576 9.70 -6.40 -2.68
N LEU A 577 8.72 -6.11 -3.52
CA LEU A 577 8.44 -4.76 -4.01
C LEU A 577 7.97 -3.85 -2.88
N MET A 578 7.47 -4.41 -1.78
CA MET A 578 7.10 -3.63 -0.59
C MET A 578 8.30 -3.06 0.18
N HIS A 579 9.52 -3.48 -0.16
CA HIS A 579 10.74 -2.81 0.30
C HIS A 579 11.34 -1.83 -0.72
N ASP A 580 10.74 -1.68 -1.92
CA ASP A 580 10.98 -0.53 -2.77
C ASP A 580 10.10 0.64 -2.27
N PRO A 581 10.69 1.73 -1.76
CA PRO A 581 9.90 2.77 -1.09
C PRO A 581 8.86 3.41 -2.00
N GLN A 582 9.17 3.68 -3.27
CA GLN A 582 8.21 4.27 -4.21
C GLN A 582 7.04 3.31 -4.49
N TYR A 583 7.31 2.02 -4.67
CA TYR A 583 6.28 1.01 -4.84
C TYR A 583 5.40 0.90 -3.59
N ARG A 584 6.00 0.80 -2.39
CA ARG A 584 5.26 0.70 -1.12
C ARG A 584 4.36 1.91 -0.87
N LEU A 585 4.86 3.11 -1.18
CA LEU A 585 4.06 4.33 -1.12
C LEU A 585 2.92 4.32 -2.15
N SER A 586 3.15 3.71 -3.31
CA SER A 586 2.11 3.49 -4.31
C SER A 586 0.98 2.59 -3.85
N ILE A 587 1.29 1.58 -3.05
CA ILE A 587 0.25 0.75 -2.39
C ILE A 587 -0.55 1.58 -1.38
N ALA A 588 0.10 2.49 -0.66
CA ALA A 588 -0.58 3.37 0.30
C ALA A 588 -1.57 4.34 -0.37
N TRP A 589 -1.27 4.85 -1.57
CA TRP A 589 -2.19 5.74 -2.30
C TRP A 589 -3.06 5.04 -3.35
N GLN A 590 -2.97 3.72 -3.55
CA GLN A 590 -3.68 3.03 -4.63
C GLN A 590 -5.21 3.20 -4.58
N ASN A 591 -5.80 3.30 -3.39
CA ASN A 591 -7.23 3.55 -3.18
C ASN A 591 -7.67 4.99 -3.49
N VAL A 592 -6.74 5.90 -3.75
CA VAL A 592 -7.01 7.33 -3.76
C VAL A 592 -7.67 7.75 -5.08
N ALA A 593 -8.91 8.20 -4.98
CA ALA A 593 -9.76 8.68 -6.07
C ALA A 593 -9.85 7.74 -7.29
N TYR A 594 -9.13 8.00 -8.36
CA TYR A 594 -9.05 7.09 -9.51
C TYR A 594 -7.74 6.30 -9.42
N ASN A 595 -7.85 5.10 -8.87
CA ASN A 595 -6.75 4.19 -8.61
C ASN A 595 -5.79 4.08 -9.82
N GLN A 596 -4.49 4.15 -9.57
CA GLN A 596 -3.44 3.93 -10.58
C GLN A 596 -2.57 2.74 -10.17
N PRO A 597 -1.95 2.02 -11.12
CA PRO A 597 -1.05 0.92 -10.79
C PRO A 597 0.23 1.43 -10.10
N PRO A 598 0.81 0.64 -9.18
CA PRO A 598 2.04 1.02 -8.52
C PRO A 598 3.24 0.93 -9.47
N HIS A 599 4.31 1.68 -9.16
CA HIS A 599 5.57 1.67 -9.89
C HIS A 599 6.76 1.60 -8.93
N THR A 600 7.85 1.01 -9.38
CA THR A 600 9.11 0.92 -8.65
C THR A 600 9.95 2.18 -8.81
N SER A 601 10.86 2.44 -7.86
CA SER A 601 11.84 3.53 -7.94
C SER A 601 12.95 3.33 -8.99
N TYR A 602 13.04 2.12 -9.53
CA TYR A 602 14.02 1.73 -10.55
C TYR A 602 13.33 1.04 -11.73
N TYR A 603 14.02 0.95 -12.87
CA TYR A 603 13.51 0.21 -14.03
C TYR A 603 13.43 -1.29 -13.72
N LEU A 604 12.21 -1.80 -13.58
CA LEU A 604 11.92 -3.23 -13.49
C LEU A 604 11.23 -3.68 -14.77
N GLY A 605 12.01 -4.34 -15.63
CA GLY A 605 11.61 -4.68 -16.99
C GLY A 605 12.66 -5.55 -17.70
N THR A 606 12.32 -5.98 -18.92
CA THR A 606 13.25 -6.71 -19.79
C THR A 606 14.60 -5.98 -19.93
N GLY A 607 15.70 -6.67 -19.65
CA GLY A 607 17.03 -6.08 -19.77
C GLY A 607 17.37 -5.06 -18.69
N MET A 608 16.67 -5.08 -17.55
CA MET A 608 17.09 -4.36 -16.35
C MET A 608 18.46 -4.84 -15.87
N ASP A 609 19.18 -3.94 -15.20
CA ASP A 609 20.36 -4.33 -14.44
C ASP A 609 19.96 -5.16 -13.22
N LYS A 610 20.92 -5.92 -12.67
CA LYS A 610 20.72 -6.60 -11.39
C LYS A 610 20.36 -5.56 -10.32
N PRO A 611 19.24 -5.69 -9.60
CA PRO A 611 18.85 -4.70 -8.61
C PRO A 611 19.87 -4.63 -7.48
N SER A 612 20.09 -3.42 -6.97
CA SER A 612 20.87 -3.22 -5.75
C SER A 612 20.00 -3.47 -4.52
N PRO A 613 20.56 -3.90 -3.38
CA PRO A 613 19.82 -3.99 -2.14
C PRO A 613 19.15 -2.64 -1.81
N PRO A 614 17.83 -2.63 -1.49
CA PRO A 614 17.14 -1.41 -1.09
C PRO A 614 17.87 -0.71 0.06
N GLN A 615 18.07 0.60 -0.04
CA GLN A 615 18.77 1.39 0.98
C GLN A 615 17.79 1.84 2.06
N VAL A 616 17.32 0.88 2.85
CA VAL A 616 16.26 1.05 3.84
C VAL A 616 16.67 0.53 5.21
N GLU A 617 16.03 1.04 6.26
CA GLU A 617 16.17 0.58 7.63
C GLU A 617 14.85 -0.10 8.05
N ILE A 618 14.93 -1.32 8.59
CA ILE A 618 13.73 -2.07 9.00
C ILE A 618 13.25 -1.60 10.37
N VAL A 619 11.97 -1.24 10.46
CA VAL A 619 11.32 -0.96 11.73
C VAL A 619 10.96 -2.27 12.41
N HIS A 620 11.67 -2.61 13.47
CA HIS A 620 11.33 -3.78 14.29
C HIS A 620 10.42 -3.37 15.46
N PRO A 621 9.22 -3.96 15.58
CA PRO A 621 8.32 -3.68 16.68
C PRO A 621 8.95 -4.10 18.01
N GLU A 622 8.59 -3.41 19.10
CA GLU A 622 9.20 -3.64 20.42
C GLU A 622 9.09 -5.11 20.90
N ARG A 623 8.03 -5.82 20.51
CA ARG A 623 7.87 -7.26 20.79
C ARG A 623 8.98 -8.12 20.17
N VAL A 624 9.41 -7.80 18.95
CA VAL A 624 10.48 -8.54 18.24
C VAL A 624 11.85 -8.27 18.85
N ARG A 625 12.11 -7.04 19.34
CA ARG A 625 13.38 -6.70 20.01
C ARG A 625 13.59 -7.49 21.32
N ASN A 626 12.51 -7.74 22.05
CA ASN A 626 12.57 -8.58 23.26
C ASN A 626 12.80 -10.06 22.93
N ALA A 627 12.24 -10.59 21.83
CA ALA A 627 12.57 -11.94 21.37
C ALA A 627 14.02 -12.06 20.84
N ALA A 628 14.51 -11.05 20.10
CA ALA A 628 15.87 -11.01 19.55
C ALA A 628 16.96 -10.84 20.64
N SER A 629 16.71 -10.02 21.66
CA SER A 629 17.62 -9.88 22.82
C SER A 629 17.63 -11.13 23.69
N THR A 630 16.50 -11.85 23.79
CA THR A 630 16.45 -13.17 24.46
C THR A 630 17.19 -14.24 23.66
N ARG A 631 17.18 -14.17 22.32
CA ARG A 631 17.96 -15.03 21.42
C ARG A 631 19.48 -14.87 21.56
N LEU A 632 19.96 -13.68 21.92
CA LEU A 632 21.39 -13.43 22.14
C LEU A 632 21.92 -13.96 23.48
N LEU A 633 21.04 -14.22 24.45
CA LEU A 633 21.42 -14.58 25.82
C LEU A 633 21.13 -16.04 26.20
N LEU A 634 20.30 -16.77 25.45
CA LEU A 634 19.98 -18.17 25.76
C LEU A 634 20.15 -19.08 24.53
N GLY A 635 21.32 -19.70 24.41
CA GLY A 635 21.56 -20.86 23.54
C GLY A 635 20.86 -22.13 24.08
N GLY A 636 19.53 -22.10 24.18
CA GLY A 636 18.72 -23.20 24.71
C GLY A 636 17.28 -23.10 24.21
N ARG A 637 16.70 -24.27 23.88
CA ARG A 637 15.34 -24.47 23.33
C ARG A 637 14.29 -23.59 24.02
N VAL A 638 13.47 -22.93 23.21
CA VAL A 638 12.20 -22.34 23.64
C VAL A 638 11.08 -23.18 23.05
N GLU A 639 10.21 -23.73 23.91
CA GLU A 639 8.91 -24.25 23.51
C GLU A 639 8.00 -23.06 23.21
N ASP A 640 7.46 -23.01 22.00
CA ASP A 640 6.55 -21.96 21.54
C ASP A 640 5.21 -22.05 22.30
N TRP A 641 4.80 -20.95 22.94
CA TRP A 641 3.46 -20.81 23.54
C TRP A 641 2.45 -20.14 22.62
N ALA A 642 2.67 -20.15 21.30
CA ALA A 642 1.71 -19.69 20.30
C ALA A 642 0.96 -20.87 19.65
N ALA A 643 0.15 -21.58 20.44
CA ALA A 643 -0.85 -22.49 19.90
C ALA A 643 -1.99 -22.70 20.91
N ASN A 644 -2.93 -21.77 20.96
CA ASN A 644 -4.31 -22.09 21.36
C ASN A 644 -5.28 -21.04 20.80
N PRO A 645 -6.20 -21.42 19.90
CA PRO A 645 -7.28 -20.54 19.48
C PRO A 645 -8.34 -20.50 20.60
N VAL A 646 -8.48 -19.36 21.29
CA VAL A 646 -9.62 -19.15 22.18
C VAL A 646 -10.85 -18.84 21.34
N VAL A 647 -11.63 -19.88 21.07
CA VAL A 647 -12.99 -19.78 20.53
C VAL A 647 -13.91 -19.26 21.64
N ILE A 648 -14.32 -18.00 21.58
CA ILE A 648 -15.40 -17.49 22.45
C ILE A 648 -16.74 -17.88 21.82
N TRP A 649 -17.36 -18.94 22.34
CA TRP A 649 -18.75 -19.29 22.04
C TRP A 649 -19.72 -18.31 22.71
N ASN A 650 -20.45 -17.54 21.92
CA ASN A 650 -21.53 -16.68 22.38
C ASN A 650 -22.86 -17.45 22.30
N ALA A 651 -23.32 -18.03 23.41
CA ALA A 651 -24.60 -18.74 23.47
C ALA A 651 -25.75 -17.78 23.82
N LYS A 652 -26.54 -17.41 22.81
CA LYS A 652 -27.90 -16.86 23.00
C LYS A 652 -28.81 -17.90 23.67
N LYS A 653 -29.53 -17.51 24.73
CA LYS A 653 -30.84 -18.10 25.07
C LYS A 653 -31.85 -17.00 25.45
N ARG A 654 -33.00 -17.04 24.76
CA ARG A 654 -34.23 -16.29 25.05
C ARG A 654 -35.14 -17.08 26.01
N ASN A 655 -35.78 -16.31 26.89
CA ASN A 655 -37.15 -16.35 27.41
C ASN A 655 -37.65 -17.43 28.40
N ASP A 656 -38.07 -16.87 29.55
CA ASP A 656 -39.35 -16.99 30.27
C ASP A 656 -39.81 -18.34 30.86
N ILE A 657 -40.05 -18.37 32.19
CA ILE A 657 -41.40 -18.45 32.83
C ILE A 657 -41.27 -18.66 34.36
N CYS A 658 -42.11 -17.91 35.09
CA CYS A 658 -42.40 -17.89 36.52
C CYS A 658 -42.67 -19.24 37.22
N ARG A 659 -42.23 -19.37 38.50
CA ARG A 659 -43.10 -19.48 39.73
C ARG A 659 -42.35 -20.04 40.96
N THR A 660 -42.14 -19.15 41.94
CA THR A 660 -42.46 -19.25 43.38
C THR A 660 -42.51 -20.62 44.11
N ALA A 661 -41.64 -20.76 45.11
CA ALA A 661 -41.96 -20.84 46.57
C ALA A 661 -41.65 -22.13 47.38
N ARG A 662 -41.03 -21.88 48.56
CA ARG A 662 -40.88 -22.68 49.81
C ARG A 662 -39.89 -23.86 49.72
N GLY A 663 -38.86 -24.03 50.55
CA GLY A 663 -38.51 -23.48 51.86
C GLY A 663 -38.40 -24.63 52.89
N LYS A 664 -37.17 -24.95 53.35
CA LYS A 664 -36.80 -25.43 54.71
C LYS A 664 -35.31 -25.89 54.79
N HIS A 665 -34.67 -25.48 55.91
CA HIS A 665 -33.52 -25.99 56.69
C HIS A 665 -32.72 -27.23 56.18
N SER A 666 -31.42 -27.42 56.42
CA SER A 666 -30.48 -27.01 57.49
C SER A 666 -29.02 -27.32 57.08
N ASP A 667 -28.07 -26.58 57.64
CA ASP A 667 -26.66 -26.90 58.01
C ASP A 667 -25.86 -27.94 57.21
N THR A 668 -24.76 -27.50 56.58
CA THR A 668 -23.35 -27.67 57.03
C THR A 668 -22.37 -27.30 55.91
N ASN A 669 -21.24 -26.70 56.32
CA ASN A 669 -19.96 -26.41 55.68
C ASN A 669 -19.70 -26.87 54.23
N ASP A 670 -19.12 -25.98 53.42
CA ASP A 670 -17.79 -26.21 52.83
C ASP A 670 -17.20 -24.90 52.27
N ASP A 671 -16.18 -24.40 52.98
CA ASP A 671 -15.28 -23.32 52.61
C ASP A 671 -14.27 -23.81 51.57
N GLU A 672 -14.64 -23.77 50.28
CA GLU A 672 -13.71 -24.11 49.18
C GLU A 672 -13.87 -23.15 47.98
N ALA A 673 -13.97 -21.84 48.27
CA ALA A 673 -14.06 -20.80 47.23
C ALA A 673 -13.18 -19.55 47.50
N MET A 674 -12.27 -19.60 48.48
CA MET A 674 -11.45 -18.44 48.90
C MET A 674 -9.94 -18.69 48.87
N GLU A 675 -9.44 -19.62 48.05
CA GLU A 675 -7.98 -19.78 47.83
C GLU A 675 -7.49 -19.49 46.40
N ASN A 676 -8.37 -19.30 45.41
CA ASN A 676 -7.94 -19.02 44.02
C ASN A 676 -7.94 -17.53 43.61
N ALA A 677 -8.22 -16.60 44.53
CA ALA A 677 -8.18 -15.16 44.25
C ALA A 677 -6.91 -14.45 44.75
N ALA A 678 -6.03 -15.13 45.50
CA ALA A 678 -4.83 -14.54 46.11
C ALA A 678 -3.52 -14.79 45.34
N PHE A 679 -3.53 -15.61 44.29
CA PHE A 679 -2.34 -15.88 43.47
C PHE A 679 -2.16 -14.90 42.30
N VAL A 680 -3.26 -14.34 41.77
CA VAL A 680 -3.23 -13.45 40.60
C VAL A 680 -2.79 -12.02 40.94
N VAL A 681 -2.94 -11.58 42.19
CA VAL A 681 -2.56 -10.22 42.61
C VAL A 681 -1.07 -10.12 43.02
N LYS A 682 -0.39 -11.24 43.30
CA LYS A 682 0.99 -11.24 43.76
C LYS A 682 2.04 -11.30 42.63
N GLU A 683 1.67 -11.80 41.45
CA GLU A 683 2.57 -11.85 40.30
C GLU A 683 2.55 -10.54 39.47
N LEU A 684 1.45 -9.78 39.52
CA LEU A 684 1.32 -8.47 38.85
C LEU A 684 2.10 -7.34 39.53
N GLN A 685 2.57 -7.52 40.78
CA GLN A 685 3.41 -6.54 41.46
C GLN A 685 4.92 -6.81 41.33
N ARG A 686 5.32 -7.93 40.73
CA ARG A 686 6.74 -8.28 40.54
C ARG A 686 7.30 -7.89 39.16
N LEU A 687 6.44 -7.53 38.21
CA LEU A 687 6.81 -7.09 36.86
C LEU A 687 7.02 -5.58 36.70
N ASN A 688 6.92 -4.79 37.78
CA ASN A 688 7.15 -3.33 37.76
C ASN A 688 8.50 -2.90 38.37
N THR A 689 9.43 -3.83 38.59
CA THR A 689 10.83 -3.52 38.90
C THR A 689 11.74 -4.62 38.32
N LEU A 690 11.96 -4.55 37.00
CA LEU A 690 13.18 -4.99 36.31
C LEU A 690 13.20 -4.39 34.90
#